data_AF-A0A2G2WL76-F1
#
_entry.id   AF-A0A2G2WL76-F1
#
_cell.length_a   1.000
_cell.length_b   1.000
_cell.length_c   1.000
_cell.angle_alpha   90.00
_cell.angle_beta   90.00
_cell.angle_gamma   90.00
#
_symmetry.space_group_name_H-M   'P 1'
#
loop_
_entity.id
_entity.type
_entity.pdbx_description
1 polymer ?
#
loop_
_entity_poly.entity_id
_entity_poly.type
_entity_poly.pdbx_seq_one_letter_code
_entity_poly.pdbx_strand_id
1 'polypeptide(L)'
;MERDGGETIKVVQLCLAGFPDGISANDIIKCLQKFGHIRRCRLKKSSTPASSFPYFGPIEGKKITHNDKNFQLHAYLQCGENVGKAVIKAAAIGDIDMDNKILRLVGDCNEITKLPSMCHDVTFKLGYLAEEDSFLSTWGPCNPTRFLVDENAKTCQVLFDEDIAFFLKDECRYALIRCNLKIEFSITEVSFISKFIEDSNGIILLEMASSPCIFYRTAEDDILEVDPCDAITDDDDPWIRTTDCTPLNSFGSQNVYCVKAAVSDMEKMLKYFSGIRMIRVGDKLDIKILDANNELRAPFCCTEVTEMKMDGIFWMNAFMHKANIYRPLPDLIKSNLGSIKKKDIVSVLRSMYFSCKICDARSQIHLTIPQKIIEAHQLNNKRFDSCVEIKKLVITPTRGYYIPCGLELSNRVLREFGADSFIIVSFTDEGTRILNSRMLNFYTAPKRMKVRRQRTSIYQRIENILTDGCTLGNEHFVFLAFSNSQLKDRSAWFTTKKLVSEIRSWMGDFRNLNVAKCSARMGLCFSSTYETINVPSSQVLNLLDIKCNNYVFSDGIGKISSSLAAKVAKKLQLSVVNAPSAYQIRYGGYKGVVTCWPEDRYDGIHLFLRNSMLKFQSEHTTLEVCSWSKYHACFLNRQIIVLLSTLGIQDDVFIKLQQAMVRSFDINLANNIRRSSAETINAIKMMLEAGFQTESEPFLEKMVYCRKLSGLQGLKNKARIYVPDGRLLMGCLDELNILEAGQCFIKVSSAASYPQVYDLYNINFEVVQGKVAIAKNPCHHPGDIRVLNAVDVKELCHLNDCLVFPQKGKRPHADEASGSDLDGDLYFVTWNEELIPSETFEPMIYSSTKND
;
A
#
# COMPACT_ATOMS: atom_id res chain seq x y z
N MET A 1 -50.05 -13.69 5.40
CA MET A 1 -49.74 -12.69 6.44
C MET A 1 -48.26 -12.79 6.72
N GLU A 2 -47.49 -12.05 5.93
CA GLU A 2 -46.07 -11.83 6.10
C GLU A 2 -45.85 -11.07 7.42
N ARG A 3 -45.01 -11.59 8.31
CA ARG A 3 -44.42 -10.80 9.38
C ARG A 3 -43.18 -10.13 8.81
N ASP A 4 -43.42 -9.09 8.02
CA ASP A 4 -42.41 -8.11 7.66
C ASP A 4 -42.41 -7.03 8.74
N GLY A 5 -41.33 -7.00 9.53
CA GLY A 5 -41.23 -6.17 10.73
C GLY A 5 -40.04 -6.59 11.60
N GLY A 6 -38.87 -6.77 10.99
CA GLY A 6 -37.63 -7.03 11.73
C GLY A 6 -37.16 -5.74 12.40
N GLU A 7 -37.53 -5.53 13.66
CA GLU A 7 -36.90 -4.51 14.50
C GLU A 7 -35.38 -4.74 14.50
N THR A 8 -34.64 -3.72 14.07
CA THR A 8 -33.17 -3.75 14.13
C THR A 8 -32.76 -3.71 15.59
N ILE A 9 -32.41 -4.86 16.16
CA ILE A 9 -32.01 -4.98 17.57
C ILE A 9 -30.67 -4.24 17.74
N LYS A 10 -30.71 -3.06 18.34
CA LYS A 10 -29.50 -2.30 18.71
C LYS A 10 -28.90 -2.86 20.00
N VAL A 11 -27.69 -3.39 19.89
CA VAL A 11 -26.90 -3.86 21.03
C VAL A 11 -25.86 -2.79 21.36
N VAL A 12 -25.72 -2.47 22.65
CA VAL A 12 -24.70 -1.56 23.16
C VAL A 12 -23.65 -2.37 23.90
N GLN A 13 -22.40 -2.09 23.57
CA GLN A 13 -21.25 -2.61 24.29
C GLN A 13 -20.69 -1.58 25.27
N LEU A 14 -20.48 -2.01 26.50
CA LEU A 14 -19.90 -1.21 27.58
C LEU A 14 -18.66 -1.90 28.14
N CYS A 15 -17.70 -1.12 28.63
CA CYS A 15 -16.59 -1.63 29.43
C CYS A 15 -16.59 -0.92 30.78
N LEU A 16 -16.72 -1.70 31.86
CA LEU A 16 -16.68 -1.22 33.24
C LEU A 16 -15.40 -1.68 33.92
N ALA A 17 -14.91 -0.89 34.88
CA ALA A 17 -13.81 -1.27 35.76
C ALA A 17 -14.06 -0.77 37.19
N GLY A 18 -13.13 -1.11 38.09
CA GLY A 18 -13.23 -0.74 39.51
C GLY A 18 -13.77 -1.88 40.38
N PHE A 19 -13.75 -3.11 39.89
CA PHE A 19 -14.24 -4.28 40.61
C PHE A 19 -13.39 -4.63 41.86
N PRO A 20 -13.99 -5.23 42.89
CA PRO A 20 -13.26 -5.90 43.98
C PRO A 20 -12.53 -7.15 43.46
N ASP A 21 -11.52 -7.61 44.19
CA ASP A 21 -10.80 -8.84 43.84
C ASP A 21 -11.68 -10.07 44.09
N GLY A 22 -11.53 -11.12 43.28
CA GLY A 22 -12.25 -12.39 43.43
C GLY A 22 -13.68 -12.42 42.88
N ILE A 23 -14.10 -11.36 42.18
CA ILE A 23 -15.44 -11.28 41.61
C ILE A 23 -15.65 -12.19 40.39
N SER A 24 -16.91 -12.61 40.15
CA SER A 24 -17.30 -13.37 38.96
C SER A 24 -18.16 -12.56 37.97
N ALA A 25 -18.25 -13.01 36.72
CA ALA A 25 -19.15 -12.41 35.72
C ALA A 25 -20.62 -12.49 36.15
N ASN A 26 -21.00 -13.53 36.89
CA ASN A 26 -22.34 -13.70 37.45
C ASN A 26 -22.67 -12.62 38.49
N ASP A 27 -21.71 -12.27 39.36
CA ASP A 27 -21.91 -11.24 40.38
C ASP A 27 -22.10 -9.86 39.74
N ILE A 28 -21.38 -9.60 38.65
CA ILE A 28 -21.53 -8.38 37.85
C ILE A 28 -22.92 -8.29 37.23
N ILE A 29 -23.39 -9.38 36.62
CA ILE A 29 -24.74 -9.44 36.05
C ILE A 29 -25.79 -9.21 37.13
N LYS A 30 -25.69 -9.87 38.29
CA LYS A 30 -26.63 -9.67 39.42
C LYS A 30 -26.67 -8.22 39.91
N CYS A 31 -25.52 -7.56 40.02
CA CYS A 31 -25.48 -6.14 40.41
C CYS A 31 -26.15 -5.22 39.37
N LEU A 32 -26.02 -5.55 38.08
CA LEU A 32 -26.55 -4.74 36.99
C LEU A 32 -28.00 -5.07 36.60
N GLN A 33 -28.57 -6.18 37.10
CA GLN A 33 -29.96 -6.56 36.86
C GLN A 33 -30.97 -5.45 37.20
N LYS A 34 -30.65 -4.58 38.17
CA LYS A 34 -31.49 -3.42 38.53
C LYS A 34 -31.71 -2.42 37.38
N PHE A 35 -30.81 -2.40 36.39
CA PHE A 35 -30.92 -1.54 35.20
C PHE A 35 -31.59 -2.23 34.01
N GLY A 36 -31.83 -3.53 34.10
CA GLY A 36 -32.46 -4.35 33.07
C GLY A 36 -31.63 -5.56 32.67
N HIS A 37 -32.01 -6.18 31.55
CA HIS A 37 -31.44 -7.44 31.09
C HIS A 37 -30.05 -7.25 30.43
N ILE A 38 -29.02 -7.85 31.04
CA ILE A 38 -27.67 -7.98 30.48
C ILE A 38 -27.59 -9.31 29.73
N ARG A 39 -27.15 -9.27 28.47
CA ARG A 39 -27.10 -10.45 27.58
C ARG A 39 -25.82 -11.26 27.76
N ARG A 40 -24.68 -10.55 27.87
CA ARG A 40 -23.35 -11.14 28.01
C ARG A 40 -22.47 -10.28 28.91
N CYS A 41 -21.71 -10.93 29.78
CA CYS A 41 -20.67 -10.32 30.58
C CYS A 41 -19.39 -11.15 30.45
N ARG A 42 -18.31 -10.51 29.99
CA ARG A 42 -16.96 -11.06 29.98
C ARG A 42 -16.09 -10.26 30.94
N LEU A 43 -15.80 -10.84 32.09
CA LEU A 43 -14.89 -10.28 33.08
C LEU A 43 -13.46 -10.69 32.72
N LYS A 44 -12.65 -9.70 32.34
CA LYS A 44 -11.23 -9.88 32.08
C LYS A 44 -10.48 -9.91 33.41
N LYS A 45 -9.75 -11.01 33.65
CA LYS A 45 -9.01 -11.25 34.90
C LYS A 45 -7.50 -11.11 34.76
N SER A 46 -6.97 -11.17 33.53
CA SER A 46 -5.55 -11.05 33.26
C SER A 46 -5.27 -10.29 31.96
N SER A 47 -4.03 -9.80 31.82
CA SER A 47 -3.51 -9.32 30.54
C SER A 47 -2.99 -10.51 29.73
N THR A 48 -3.15 -10.49 28.40
CA THR A 48 -2.46 -11.39 27.47
C THR A 48 -0.93 -11.27 27.61
N PRO A 49 -0.20 -12.25 28.18
CA PRO A 49 1.26 -12.20 28.26
C PRO A 49 1.92 -12.54 26.91
N ALA A 50 3.19 -12.16 26.77
CA ALA A 50 4.00 -12.48 25.59
C ALA A 50 4.12 -13.99 25.30
N SER A 51 4.00 -14.83 26.33
CA SER A 51 4.04 -16.29 26.21
C SER A 51 2.72 -16.93 25.77
N SER A 52 1.65 -16.15 25.56
CA SER A 52 0.34 -16.66 25.09
C SER A 52 0.26 -16.87 23.58
N PHE A 53 1.39 -16.85 22.88
CA PHE A 53 1.44 -17.26 21.48
C PHE A 53 0.86 -18.68 21.34
N PRO A 54 0.02 -18.96 20.32
CA PRO A 54 -0.53 -20.30 20.11
C PRO A 54 0.61 -21.33 19.99
N TYR A 55 0.82 -22.13 21.04
CA TYR A 55 1.89 -23.11 21.12
C TYR A 55 1.36 -24.52 20.83
N PHE A 56 1.91 -25.17 19.81
CA PHE A 56 1.49 -26.50 19.33
C PHE A 56 2.42 -27.63 19.83
N GLY A 57 2.96 -27.54 21.05
CA GLY A 57 3.82 -28.58 21.63
C GLY A 57 3.12 -29.46 22.69
N PRO A 58 3.84 -30.46 23.24
CA PRO A 58 3.27 -31.42 24.19
C PRO A 58 2.81 -30.75 25.48
N ILE A 59 1.69 -31.24 26.00
CA ILE A 59 1.08 -30.79 27.24
C ILE A 59 1.92 -31.32 28.41
N GLU A 60 2.93 -30.57 28.85
CA GLU A 60 3.35 -30.69 30.26
C GLU A 60 2.27 -30.01 31.09
N GLY A 61 1.62 -30.74 31.99
CA GLY A 61 0.39 -30.38 32.73
C GLY A 61 0.42 -29.13 33.61
N LYS A 62 1.30 -28.16 33.38
CA LYS A 62 1.26 -26.84 34.02
C LYS A 62 0.17 -26.00 33.36
N LYS A 63 -0.90 -25.67 34.09
CA LYS A 63 -1.70 -24.48 33.80
C LYS A 63 -0.72 -23.29 33.77
N ILE A 64 -0.72 -22.51 32.69
CA ILE A 64 0.01 -21.24 32.68
C ILE A 64 -0.68 -20.41 33.75
N THR A 65 0.05 -19.99 34.78
CA THR A 65 -0.50 -19.17 35.87
C THR A 65 -0.15 -17.72 35.60
N HIS A 66 -1.16 -16.91 35.33
CA HIS A 66 -1.00 -15.53 34.93
C HIS A 66 -0.99 -14.62 36.16
N ASN A 67 0.20 -14.40 36.74
CA ASN A 67 0.38 -13.50 37.88
C ASN A 67 0.79 -12.09 37.43
N ASP A 68 -0.13 -11.35 36.81
CA ASP A 68 0.07 -9.92 36.58
C ASP A 68 -0.45 -9.14 37.81
N LYS A 69 0.41 -8.96 38.81
CA LYS A 69 0.07 -8.32 40.11
C LYS A 69 -0.48 -6.90 39.99
N ASN A 70 -0.42 -6.29 38.81
CA ASN A 70 -0.87 -4.92 38.52
C ASN A 70 -2.05 -4.84 37.54
N PHE A 71 -2.70 -5.96 37.20
CA PHE A 71 -3.83 -5.95 36.27
C PHE A 71 -5.10 -5.40 36.94
N GLN A 72 -5.71 -4.40 36.32
CA GLN A 72 -7.00 -3.87 36.79
C GLN A 72 -8.15 -4.63 36.14
N LEU A 73 -8.94 -5.32 36.97
CA LEU A 73 -10.15 -6.02 36.56
C LEU A 73 -11.10 -5.06 35.83
N HIS A 74 -11.58 -5.50 34.68
CA HIS A 74 -12.60 -4.82 33.89
C HIS A 74 -13.49 -5.84 33.17
N ALA A 75 -14.71 -5.46 32.83
CA ALA A 75 -15.69 -6.34 32.23
C ALA A 75 -16.31 -5.69 31.00
N TYR A 76 -16.41 -6.47 29.93
CA TYR A 76 -17.13 -6.13 28.71
C TYR A 76 -18.55 -6.65 28.81
N LEU A 77 -19.52 -5.75 28.63
CA LEU A 77 -20.94 -6.03 28.78
C LEU A 77 -21.65 -5.77 27.47
N GLN A 78 -22.58 -6.66 27.10
CA GLN A 78 -23.50 -6.44 25.99
C GLN A 78 -24.94 -6.43 26.51
N CYS A 79 -25.69 -5.39 26.13
CA CYS A 79 -27.07 -5.19 26.56
C CYS A 79 -27.87 -4.39 25.51
N GLY A 80 -29.18 -4.27 25.70
CA GLY A 80 -30.01 -3.42 24.83
C GLY A 80 -29.75 -1.92 25.06
N GLU A 81 -30.03 -1.09 24.05
CA GLU A 81 -29.76 0.37 24.05
C GLU A 81 -30.24 1.09 25.32
N ASN A 82 -31.46 0.80 25.78
CA ASN A 82 -32.04 1.45 26.96
C ASN A 82 -31.30 1.09 28.26
N VAL A 83 -30.92 -0.18 28.41
CA VAL A 83 -30.13 -0.66 29.55
C VAL A 83 -28.74 -0.05 29.50
N GLY A 84 -28.13 0.01 28.31
CA GLY A 84 -26.81 0.62 28.11
C GLY A 84 -26.77 2.08 28.55
N LYS A 85 -27.74 2.88 28.12
CA LYS A 85 -27.88 4.30 28.54
C LYS A 85 -28.07 4.46 30.05
N ALA A 86 -28.86 3.59 30.68
CA ALA A 86 -29.07 3.61 32.12
C ALA A 86 -27.78 3.31 32.90
N VAL A 87 -27.02 2.29 32.48
CA VAL A 87 -25.73 1.92 33.09
C VAL A 87 -24.69 3.02 32.89
N ILE A 88 -24.61 3.64 31.71
CA ILE A 88 -23.70 4.77 31.45
C ILE A 88 -23.98 5.94 32.41
N LYS A 89 -25.26 6.31 32.55
CA LYS A 89 -25.66 7.41 33.43
C LYS A 89 -25.34 7.11 34.89
N ALA A 90 -25.63 5.90 35.36
CA ALA A 90 -25.36 5.47 36.72
C ALA A 90 -23.85 5.40 37.02
N ALA A 91 -23.04 4.89 36.08
CA ALA A 91 -21.58 4.85 36.21
C ALA A 91 -20.96 6.27 36.25
N ALA A 92 -21.53 7.24 35.51
CA ALA A 92 -21.04 8.61 35.47
C ALA A 92 -21.24 9.37 36.81
N ILE A 93 -22.32 9.06 37.53
CA ILE A 93 -22.63 9.68 38.84
C ILE A 93 -22.18 8.83 40.03
N GLY A 94 -21.58 7.65 39.78
CA GLY A 94 -21.06 6.76 40.81
C GLY A 94 -22.12 5.94 41.57
N ASP A 95 -23.29 5.69 40.96
CA ASP A 95 -24.45 5.00 41.54
C ASP A 95 -24.46 3.46 41.29
N ILE A 96 -23.29 2.95 40.88
CA ILE A 96 -23.04 1.51 40.73
C ILE A 96 -21.98 1.14 41.75
N ASP A 97 -22.43 0.68 42.92
CA ASP A 97 -21.58 0.21 44.01
C ASP A 97 -21.59 -1.32 44.09
N MET A 98 -20.42 -1.88 44.33
CA MET A 98 -20.17 -3.31 44.44
C MET A 98 -19.07 -3.51 45.49
N ASP A 99 -19.46 -4.00 46.67
CA ASP A 99 -18.59 -4.17 47.85
C ASP A 99 -17.76 -2.92 48.22
N ASN A 100 -18.42 -1.76 48.34
CA ASN A 100 -17.81 -0.45 48.62
C ASN A 100 -16.83 0.05 47.54
N LYS A 101 -16.92 -0.48 46.31
CA LYS A 101 -16.21 0.06 45.14
C LYS A 101 -17.19 0.55 44.09
N ILE A 102 -17.00 1.82 43.70
CA ILE A 102 -17.75 2.47 42.64
C ILE A 102 -17.23 2.01 41.27
N LEU A 103 -18.11 1.39 40.48
CA LEU A 103 -17.81 0.98 39.11
C LEU A 103 -17.80 2.19 38.17
N ARG A 104 -16.83 2.22 37.26
CA ARG A 104 -16.63 3.32 36.30
C ARG A 104 -16.53 2.80 34.88
N LEU A 105 -16.96 3.61 33.93
CA LEU A 105 -16.83 3.32 32.51
C LEU A 105 -15.37 3.51 32.05
N VAL A 106 -14.83 2.55 31.30
CA VAL A 106 -13.45 2.57 30.80
C VAL A 106 -13.41 2.23 29.31
N GLY A 107 -13.20 3.23 28.46
CA GLY A 107 -13.18 3.08 27.01
C GLY A 107 -14.39 3.71 26.34
N ASP A 108 -14.51 3.51 25.03
CA ASP A 108 -15.61 4.05 24.23
C ASP A 108 -16.82 3.10 24.29
N CYS A 109 -18.04 3.65 24.20
CA CYS A 109 -19.26 2.86 24.06
C CYS A 109 -19.55 2.67 22.58
N ASN A 110 -19.76 1.42 22.15
CA ASN A 110 -20.03 1.09 20.77
C ASN A 110 -21.48 0.64 20.58
N GLU A 111 -22.17 1.25 19.61
CA GLU A 111 -23.50 0.82 19.16
C GLU A 111 -23.35 -0.14 17.98
N ILE A 112 -23.95 -1.33 18.12
CA ILE A 112 -23.97 -2.36 17.08
C ILE A 112 -25.36 -2.37 16.46
N THR A 113 -25.43 -1.96 15.20
CA THR A 113 -26.70 -1.78 14.47
C THR A 113 -27.06 -2.95 13.57
N LYS A 114 -26.11 -3.84 13.23
CA LYS A 114 -26.40 -5.05 12.45
C LYS A 114 -25.47 -6.17 12.90
N LEU A 115 -26.05 -7.33 13.16
CA LEU A 115 -25.36 -8.46 13.77
C LEU A 115 -24.82 -9.38 12.67
N PRO A 116 -23.58 -9.88 12.78
CA PRO A 116 -23.06 -10.91 11.89
C PRO A 116 -23.91 -12.17 12.01
N SER A 117 -24.02 -12.94 10.93
CA SER A 117 -24.67 -14.24 10.97
C SER A 117 -23.68 -15.29 11.45
N MET A 118 -24.06 -16.08 12.45
CA MET A 118 -23.24 -17.12 13.04
C MET A 118 -23.80 -18.51 12.72
N CYS A 119 -22.90 -19.43 12.36
CA CYS A 119 -23.19 -20.86 12.23
C CYS A 119 -22.43 -21.59 13.33
N HIS A 120 -23.16 -22.35 14.14
CA HIS A 120 -22.61 -23.22 15.19
C HIS A 120 -22.30 -24.62 14.63
N ASP A 121 -21.51 -25.39 15.36
CA ASP A 121 -21.16 -26.79 15.04
C ASP A 121 -20.58 -27.01 13.64
N VAL A 122 -19.74 -26.08 13.19
CA VAL A 122 -19.08 -26.13 11.89
C VAL A 122 -17.80 -26.96 11.98
N THR A 123 -17.64 -27.95 11.10
CA THR A 123 -16.35 -28.61 10.93
C THR A 123 -15.51 -27.81 9.94
N PHE A 124 -14.33 -27.39 10.37
CA PHE A 124 -13.41 -26.60 9.57
C PHE A 124 -12.15 -27.40 9.26
N LYS A 125 -11.72 -27.42 7.99
CA LYS A 125 -10.44 -28.01 7.57
C LYS A 125 -9.75 -27.11 6.56
N LEU A 126 -8.43 -27.01 6.64
CA LEU A 126 -7.56 -26.28 5.73
C LEU A 126 -6.71 -27.25 4.92
N GLY A 127 -6.57 -27.01 3.63
CA GLY A 127 -5.86 -27.91 2.75
C GLY A 127 -5.78 -27.45 1.30
N TYR A 128 -5.67 -28.42 0.40
CA TYR A 128 -5.65 -28.20 -1.04
C TYR A 128 -6.47 -29.27 -1.77
N LEU A 129 -6.93 -28.93 -2.98
CA LEU A 129 -7.57 -29.87 -3.90
C LEU A 129 -6.49 -30.64 -4.67
N ALA A 130 -6.43 -31.95 -4.48
CA ALA A 130 -5.51 -32.85 -5.17
C ALA A 130 -6.01 -33.20 -6.57
N GLU A 131 -7.31 -33.49 -6.66
CA GLU A 131 -8.07 -33.78 -7.88
C GLU A 131 -9.41 -33.04 -7.80
N GLU A 132 -10.24 -33.09 -8.86
CA GLU A 132 -11.53 -32.38 -8.88
C GLU A 132 -12.51 -32.83 -7.78
N ASP A 133 -12.37 -34.04 -7.24
CA ASP A 133 -13.22 -34.63 -6.21
C ASP A 133 -12.44 -35.14 -4.97
N SER A 134 -11.19 -34.68 -4.78
CA SER A 134 -10.34 -35.08 -3.66
C SER A 134 -9.69 -33.88 -2.95
N PHE A 135 -10.08 -33.65 -1.70
CA PHE A 135 -9.52 -32.61 -0.83
C PHE A 135 -8.58 -33.25 0.21
N LEU A 136 -7.33 -32.76 0.24
CA LEU A 136 -6.32 -33.18 1.21
C LEU A 136 -6.18 -32.13 2.31
N SER A 137 -6.64 -32.47 3.51
CA SER A 137 -6.54 -31.64 4.72
C SER A 137 -5.14 -31.68 5.31
N THR A 138 -4.54 -30.52 5.49
CA THR A 138 -3.23 -30.35 6.14
C THR A 138 -3.33 -29.84 7.57
N TRP A 139 -4.48 -29.28 7.94
CA TRP A 139 -4.74 -28.74 9.26
C TRP A 139 -6.26 -28.65 9.52
N GLY A 140 -6.69 -28.88 10.75
CA GLY A 140 -8.07 -28.68 11.20
C GLY A 140 -8.27 -29.16 12.64
N PRO A 141 -9.17 -28.54 13.41
CA PRO A 141 -9.52 -29.00 14.75
C PRO A 141 -10.19 -30.38 14.73
N CYS A 142 -10.12 -31.10 15.84
CA CYS A 142 -10.92 -32.32 16.04
C CYS A 142 -12.37 -32.02 16.43
N ASN A 143 -12.63 -30.84 17.02
CA ASN A 143 -13.93 -30.44 17.51
C ASN A 143 -14.61 -29.43 16.57
N PRO A 144 -15.95 -29.39 16.54
CA PRO A 144 -16.70 -28.34 15.83
C PRO A 144 -16.35 -26.94 16.35
N THR A 145 -16.48 -25.94 15.49
CA THR A 145 -16.09 -24.54 15.71
C THR A 145 -17.20 -23.60 15.23
N ARG A 146 -17.03 -22.29 15.44
CA ARG A 146 -17.98 -21.26 15.00
C ARG A 146 -17.52 -20.60 13.70
N PHE A 147 -18.44 -20.42 12.75
CA PHE A 147 -18.21 -19.67 11.51
C PHE A 147 -19.11 -18.43 11.48
N LEU A 148 -18.53 -17.27 11.24
CA LEU A 148 -19.20 -15.98 11.26
C LEU A 148 -19.12 -15.31 9.89
N VAL A 149 -20.21 -14.69 9.45
CA VAL A 149 -20.24 -13.82 8.27
C VAL A 149 -20.68 -12.42 8.67
N ASP A 150 -19.79 -11.45 8.50
CA ASP A 150 -20.06 -10.03 8.71
C ASP A 150 -20.26 -9.33 7.36
N GLU A 151 -21.51 -9.00 7.05
CA GLU A 151 -21.89 -8.30 5.82
C GLU A 151 -21.35 -6.86 5.75
N ASN A 152 -21.24 -6.18 6.89
CA ASN A 152 -20.82 -4.78 6.96
C ASN A 152 -19.31 -4.68 6.72
N ALA A 153 -18.55 -5.54 7.40
CA ALA A 153 -17.10 -5.62 7.22
C ALA A 153 -16.71 -6.36 5.93
N LYS A 154 -17.65 -7.11 5.32
CA LYS A 154 -17.43 -8.01 4.18
C LYS A 154 -16.35 -9.06 4.49
N THR A 155 -16.40 -9.62 5.68
CA THR A 155 -15.43 -10.61 6.18
C THR A 155 -16.12 -11.86 6.68
N CYS A 156 -15.44 -12.99 6.52
CA CYS A 156 -15.80 -14.23 7.21
C CYS A 156 -14.76 -14.51 8.29
N GLN A 157 -15.22 -15.05 9.42
CA GLN A 157 -14.36 -15.42 10.54
C GLN A 157 -14.62 -16.86 10.97
N VAL A 158 -13.56 -17.55 11.36
CA VAL A 158 -13.62 -18.85 12.04
C VAL A 158 -13.08 -18.63 13.44
N LEU A 159 -13.94 -18.85 14.43
CA LEU A 159 -13.65 -18.60 15.84
C LEU A 159 -13.48 -19.93 16.56
N PHE A 160 -12.35 -20.04 17.23
CA PHE A 160 -11.88 -21.18 17.98
C PHE A 160 -11.79 -20.77 19.45
N ASP A 161 -12.51 -21.49 20.30
CA ASP A 161 -12.47 -21.32 21.75
C ASP A 161 -11.21 -21.97 22.35
N GLU A 162 -10.99 -21.78 23.64
CA GLU A 162 -9.86 -22.39 24.34
C GLU A 162 -9.92 -23.91 24.38
N ASP A 163 -8.74 -24.53 24.56
CA ASP A 163 -8.58 -25.97 24.73
C ASP A 163 -9.10 -26.80 23.53
N ILE A 164 -8.93 -26.28 22.31
CA ILE A 164 -9.18 -27.07 21.11
C ILE A 164 -8.01 -28.02 20.85
N ALA A 165 -8.37 -29.30 20.76
CA ALA A 165 -7.45 -30.38 20.47
C ALA A 165 -7.22 -30.52 18.95
N PHE A 166 -5.94 -30.70 18.60
CA PHE A 166 -5.47 -30.96 17.24
C PHE A 166 -4.67 -32.25 17.25
N PHE A 167 -4.97 -33.19 16.36
CA PHE A 167 -4.23 -34.45 16.25
C PHE A 167 -2.98 -34.25 15.38
N LEU A 168 -1.80 -34.40 15.97
CA LEU A 168 -0.50 -34.35 15.29
C LEU A 168 -0.11 -35.78 14.88
N LYS A 169 -0.39 -36.13 13.61
CA LYS A 169 -0.21 -37.49 13.10
C LYS A 169 1.20 -38.05 13.25
N ASP A 170 2.23 -37.24 12.99
CA ASP A 170 3.65 -37.68 13.07
C ASP A 170 4.07 -38.09 14.47
N GLU A 171 3.45 -37.50 15.47
CA GLU A 171 3.82 -37.65 16.87
C GLU A 171 2.81 -38.54 17.60
N CYS A 172 1.79 -39.05 16.90
CA CYS A 172 0.67 -39.81 17.43
C CYS A 172 0.10 -39.20 18.73
N ARG A 173 -0.01 -37.86 18.78
CA ARG A 173 -0.42 -37.13 19.99
C ARG A 173 -1.35 -35.97 19.68
N TYR A 174 -2.00 -35.45 20.71
CA TYR A 174 -2.82 -34.24 20.63
C TYR A 174 -2.01 -33.02 21.08
N ALA A 175 -2.12 -31.93 20.33
CA ALA A 175 -1.72 -30.60 20.74
C ALA A 175 -2.96 -29.79 21.14
N LEU A 176 -2.82 -28.92 22.14
CA LEU A 176 -3.90 -28.12 22.69
C LEU A 176 -3.55 -26.64 22.57
N ILE A 177 -4.38 -25.85 21.90
CA ILE A 177 -4.23 -24.39 21.88
C ILE A 177 -4.97 -23.83 23.10
N ARG A 178 -4.23 -23.19 24.01
CA ARG A 178 -4.76 -22.59 25.25
C ARG A 178 -5.09 -21.11 25.12
N CYS A 179 -5.65 -20.72 23.98
CA CYS A 179 -6.06 -19.36 23.72
C CYS A 179 -7.18 -19.34 22.69
N ASN A 180 -7.95 -18.26 22.69
CA ASN A 180 -8.91 -18.03 21.62
C ASN A 180 -8.15 -17.75 20.34
N LEU A 181 -8.51 -18.41 19.24
CA LEU A 181 -7.92 -18.23 17.93
C LEU A 181 -9.00 -17.72 16.96
N LYS A 182 -8.65 -16.76 16.11
CA LYS A 182 -9.51 -16.25 15.06
C LYS A 182 -8.79 -16.29 13.72
N ILE A 183 -9.44 -16.90 12.74
CA ILE A 183 -9.06 -16.85 11.33
C ILE A 183 -10.05 -15.93 10.63
N GLU A 184 -9.58 -14.90 9.94
CA GLU A 184 -10.41 -13.92 9.25
C GLU A 184 -9.96 -13.76 7.80
N PHE A 185 -10.91 -13.69 6.88
CA PHE A 185 -10.64 -13.37 5.49
C PHE A 185 -11.75 -12.52 4.88
N SER A 186 -11.41 -11.75 3.85
CA SER A 186 -12.37 -10.92 3.12
C SER A 186 -13.13 -11.75 2.11
N ILE A 187 -14.43 -11.48 1.98
CA ILE A 187 -15.31 -12.12 0.98
C ILE A 187 -14.78 -11.86 -0.44
N THR A 188 -14.13 -10.72 -0.66
CA THR A 188 -13.52 -10.35 -1.96
C THR A 188 -12.32 -11.20 -2.37
N GLU A 189 -11.71 -11.93 -1.42
CA GLU A 189 -10.55 -12.79 -1.66
C GLU A 189 -10.97 -14.21 -2.07
N VAL A 190 -12.25 -14.53 -1.99
CA VAL A 190 -12.78 -15.82 -2.45
C VAL A 190 -12.75 -15.84 -3.98
N SER A 191 -11.90 -16.69 -4.54
CA SER A 191 -11.73 -16.86 -5.98
C SER A 191 -12.73 -17.84 -6.58
N PHE A 192 -12.97 -18.94 -5.87
CA PHE A 192 -13.90 -19.99 -6.29
C PHE A 192 -14.62 -20.58 -5.08
N ILE A 193 -15.84 -21.02 -5.33
CA ILE A 193 -16.66 -21.75 -4.36
C ILE A 193 -17.11 -23.05 -5.01
N SER A 194 -16.87 -24.17 -4.34
CA SER A 194 -17.43 -25.48 -4.69
C SER A 194 -18.36 -25.96 -3.59
N LYS A 195 -19.49 -26.54 -3.99
CA LYS A 195 -20.53 -27.06 -3.08
C LYS A 195 -20.69 -28.56 -3.31
N PHE A 196 -20.76 -29.31 -2.21
CA PHE A 196 -21.06 -30.74 -2.17
C PHE A 196 -22.09 -31.02 -1.06
N ILE A 197 -22.82 -32.13 -1.16
CA ILE A 197 -23.84 -32.54 -0.18
C ILE A 197 -23.53 -33.96 0.26
N GLU A 198 -23.30 -34.15 1.56
CA GLU A 198 -23.02 -35.45 2.16
C GLU A 198 -24.06 -35.71 3.25
N ASP A 199 -24.97 -36.66 3.02
CA ASP A 199 -26.13 -36.97 3.87
C ASP A 199 -27.00 -35.73 4.17
N SER A 200 -26.97 -35.25 5.42
CA SER A 200 -27.70 -34.08 5.95
C SER A 200 -26.81 -32.85 6.13
N ASN A 201 -25.54 -32.95 5.75
CA ASN A 201 -24.56 -31.87 5.84
C ASN A 201 -24.17 -31.36 4.45
N GLY A 202 -23.97 -30.05 4.36
CA GLY A 202 -23.35 -29.43 3.21
C GLY A 202 -21.85 -29.24 3.44
N ILE A 203 -21.04 -29.48 2.41
CA ILE A 203 -19.62 -29.11 2.36
C ILE A 203 -19.41 -27.97 1.36
N ILE A 204 -18.80 -26.86 1.81
CA ILE A 204 -18.30 -25.79 0.95
C ILE A 204 -16.77 -25.84 0.93
N LEU A 205 -16.18 -25.77 -0.26
CA LEU A 205 -14.79 -25.41 -0.44
C LEU A 205 -14.67 -23.96 -0.88
N LEU A 206 -13.95 -23.16 -0.11
CA LEU A 206 -13.61 -21.78 -0.45
C LEU A 206 -12.15 -21.75 -0.91
N GLU A 207 -11.92 -21.44 -2.17
CA GLU A 207 -10.58 -21.21 -2.70
C GLU A 207 -10.21 -19.74 -2.60
N MET A 208 -9.16 -19.44 -1.85
CA MET A 208 -8.75 -18.08 -1.53
C MET A 208 -7.62 -17.60 -2.45
N ALA A 209 -7.68 -16.33 -2.84
CA ALA A 209 -6.62 -15.63 -3.56
C ALA A 209 -5.41 -15.30 -2.66
N SER A 210 -5.64 -15.15 -1.36
CA SER A 210 -4.61 -14.81 -0.36
C SER A 210 -4.78 -15.62 0.93
N SER A 211 -3.70 -15.68 1.72
CA SER A 211 -3.71 -16.32 3.04
C SER A 211 -4.59 -15.53 4.03
N PRO A 212 -5.08 -16.17 5.11
CA PRO A 212 -6.03 -15.55 6.01
C PRO A 212 -5.31 -14.72 7.07
N CYS A 213 -6.04 -13.79 7.68
CA CYS A 213 -5.59 -13.12 8.88
C CYS A 213 -5.80 -13.98 10.13
N ILE A 214 -4.71 -14.32 10.81
CA ILE A 214 -4.66 -15.07 12.07
C ILE A 214 -4.52 -14.12 13.27
N PHE A 215 -5.39 -14.31 14.24
CA PHE A 215 -5.37 -13.57 15.49
C PHE A 215 -5.51 -14.50 16.69
N TYR A 216 -5.03 -14.08 17.84
CA TYR A 216 -5.27 -14.76 19.10
C TYR A 216 -5.49 -13.77 20.24
N ARG A 217 -6.07 -14.26 21.34
CA ARG A 217 -6.15 -13.55 22.64
C ARG A 217 -6.27 -14.55 23.77
N THR A 218 -5.92 -14.15 25.00
CA THR A 218 -6.10 -15.02 26.18
C THR A 218 -7.56 -15.38 26.38
N ALA A 219 -7.77 -16.55 26.97
CA ALA A 219 -9.09 -17.13 27.19
C ALA A 219 -9.44 -17.32 28.68
N GLU A 220 -8.57 -16.92 29.62
CA GLU A 220 -8.82 -17.01 31.07
C GLU A 220 -9.92 -16.07 31.61
N ASP A 221 -10.75 -15.52 30.74
CA ASP A 221 -11.79 -14.60 31.11
C ASP A 221 -13.01 -15.35 31.63
N ASP A 222 -13.65 -14.78 32.64
CA ASP A 222 -14.88 -15.32 33.18
C ASP A 222 -16.05 -14.79 32.33
N ILE A 223 -16.64 -15.66 31.53
CA ILE A 223 -17.69 -15.33 30.56
C ILE A 223 -19.00 -15.94 31.02
N LEU A 224 -20.03 -15.11 31.16
CA LEU A 224 -21.40 -15.54 31.36
C LEU A 224 -22.29 -14.99 30.25
N GLU A 225 -22.93 -15.89 29.52
CA GLU A 225 -23.93 -15.62 28.49
C GLU A 225 -25.29 -16.04 29.02
N VAL A 226 -26.20 -15.07 29.15
CA VAL A 226 -27.53 -15.28 29.75
C VAL A 226 -28.56 -15.65 28.66
N ASP A 227 -28.36 -15.16 27.44
CA ASP A 227 -29.20 -15.43 26.28
C ASP A 227 -28.31 -15.67 25.04
N PRO A 228 -27.93 -16.93 24.75
CA PRO A 228 -27.12 -17.28 23.58
C PRO A 228 -27.97 -17.13 22.31
N CYS A 229 -28.08 -15.89 21.82
CA CYS A 229 -28.64 -15.59 20.51
C CYS A 229 -27.53 -15.62 19.46
N ASP A 230 -27.88 -15.90 18.19
CA ASP A 230 -26.99 -15.74 17.01
C ASP A 230 -26.38 -14.32 16.87
N ALA A 231 -26.81 -13.38 17.72
CA ALA A 231 -26.50 -11.96 17.81
C ALA A 231 -25.35 -11.60 18.76
N ILE A 232 -24.61 -12.55 19.33
CA ILE A 232 -23.49 -12.20 20.21
C ILE A 232 -22.26 -11.89 19.36
N THR A 233 -21.85 -10.63 19.31
CA THR A 233 -20.64 -10.21 18.63
C THR A 233 -19.42 -10.39 19.52
N ASP A 234 -18.26 -10.46 18.87
CA ASP A 234 -16.98 -10.22 19.49
C ASP A 234 -16.97 -8.88 20.25
N ASP A 235 -16.25 -8.82 21.36
CA ASP A 235 -16.15 -7.61 22.19
C ASP A 235 -14.92 -6.76 21.79
N ASP A 236 -14.89 -5.49 22.20
CA ASP A 236 -13.79 -4.52 22.04
C ASP A 236 -12.45 -4.93 22.68
N ASP A 237 -12.31 -6.15 23.22
CA ASP A 237 -11.03 -6.68 23.64
C ASP A 237 -10.14 -6.94 22.41
N PRO A 238 -9.00 -6.23 22.27
CA PRO A 238 -8.22 -6.28 21.05
C PRO A 238 -7.63 -7.67 20.78
N TRP A 239 -7.91 -8.18 19.58
CA TRP A 239 -7.23 -9.33 19.02
C TRP A 239 -5.78 -9.01 18.67
N ILE A 240 -4.87 -9.92 19.00
CA ILE A 240 -3.45 -9.78 18.67
C ILE A 240 -3.19 -10.51 17.36
N ARG A 241 -2.78 -9.76 16.34
CA ARG A 241 -2.38 -10.35 15.06
C ARG A 241 -1.07 -11.13 15.22
N THR A 242 -1.01 -12.29 14.57
CA THR A 242 0.17 -13.18 14.62
C THR A 242 0.57 -13.73 13.25
N THR A 243 1.74 -14.35 13.20
CA THR A 243 2.24 -15.15 12.06
C THR A 243 1.54 -16.50 12.01
N ASP A 244 1.89 -17.32 11.01
CA ASP A 244 1.50 -18.73 11.04
C ASP A 244 2.05 -19.38 12.32
N CYS A 245 1.17 -20.09 13.03
CA CYS A 245 1.49 -20.77 14.29
C CYS A 245 1.44 -22.29 14.14
N THR A 246 1.02 -22.81 12.98
CA THR A 246 0.89 -24.25 12.75
C THR A 246 2.25 -24.92 12.52
N PRO A 247 2.45 -26.18 12.92
CA PRO A 247 3.74 -26.87 12.75
C PRO A 247 4.24 -26.95 11.30
N LEU A 248 3.33 -26.99 10.32
CA LEU A 248 3.63 -27.11 8.89
C LEU A 248 3.52 -25.78 8.12
N ASN A 249 3.29 -24.66 8.79
CA ASN A 249 2.89 -23.40 8.16
C ASN A 249 1.69 -23.57 7.21
N SER A 250 0.67 -24.29 7.64
CA SER A 250 -0.53 -24.61 6.87
C SER A 250 -1.32 -23.35 6.49
N PHE A 251 -1.42 -22.33 7.34
CA PHE A 251 -2.13 -21.07 7.01
C PHE A 251 -1.46 -20.30 5.87
N GLY A 252 -0.14 -20.26 5.85
CA GLY A 252 0.63 -19.65 4.77
C GLY A 252 0.67 -20.51 3.51
N SER A 253 0.81 -21.83 3.65
CA SER A 253 1.02 -22.73 2.52
C SER A 253 -0.27 -23.09 1.77
N GLN A 254 -1.41 -23.16 2.46
CA GLN A 254 -2.67 -23.61 1.87
C GLN A 254 -3.62 -22.46 1.51
N ASN A 255 -4.55 -22.72 0.60
CA ASN A 255 -5.52 -21.73 0.15
C ASN A 255 -6.95 -22.26 0.00
N VAL A 256 -7.23 -23.53 0.33
CA VAL A 256 -8.57 -24.10 0.25
C VAL A 256 -9.11 -24.38 1.66
N TYR A 257 -10.29 -23.83 1.93
CA TYR A 257 -10.96 -23.89 3.22
C TYR A 257 -12.20 -24.75 3.05
N CYS A 258 -12.20 -25.90 3.70
CA CYS A 258 -13.32 -26.81 3.74
C CYS A 258 -14.18 -26.51 4.97
N VAL A 259 -15.44 -26.15 4.72
CA VAL A 259 -16.43 -25.80 5.73
C VAL A 259 -17.58 -26.77 5.59
N LYS A 260 -17.77 -27.65 6.58
CA LYS A 260 -18.88 -28.59 6.65
C LYS A 260 -19.86 -28.15 7.75
N ALA A 261 -21.13 -27.97 7.37
CA ALA A 261 -22.20 -27.46 8.23
C ALA A 261 -23.55 -28.03 7.82
N ALA A 262 -24.61 -27.80 8.60
CA ALA A 262 -25.97 -28.15 8.21
C ALA A 262 -26.37 -27.46 6.89
N VAL A 263 -27.14 -28.16 6.04
CA VAL A 263 -27.53 -27.64 4.71
C VAL A 263 -28.24 -26.28 4.81
N SER A 264 -29.08 -26.07 5.81
CA SER A 264 -29.78 -24.79 6.05
C SER A 264 -28.80 -23.63 6.31
N ASP A 265 -27.76 -23.87 7.11
CA ASP A 265 -26.77 -22.84 7.45
C ASP A 265 -25.80 -22.60 6.30
N MET A 266 -25.47 -23.64 5.54
CA MET A 266 -24.75 -23.53 4.29
C MET A 266 -25.48 -22.62 3.28
N GLU A 267 -26.77 -22.82 3.08
CA GLU A 267 -27.55 -21.99 2.14
C GLU A 267 -27.62 -20.53 2.57
N LYS A 268 -27.69 -20.26 3.88
CA LYS A 268 -27.53 -18.91 4.42
C LYS A 268 -26.15 -18.35 4.07
N MET A 269 -25.08 -19.11 4.33
CA MET A 269 -23.70 -18.72 4.00
C MET A 269 -23.54 -18.36 2.51
N LEU A 270 -24.07 -19.20 1.61
CA LEU A 270 -23.99 -19.02 0.16
C LEU A 270 -24.71 -17.75 -0.34
N LYS A 271 -25.77 -17.30 0.32
CA LYS A 271 -26.42 -16.02 -0.01
C LYS A 271 -25.47 -14.84 0.17
N TYR A 272 -24.57 -14.87 1.15
CA TYR A 272 -23.60 -13.79 1.37
C TYR A 272 -22.49 -13.74 0.32
N PHE A 273 -22.25 -14.86 -0.37
CA PHE A 273 -21.35 -14.92 -1.51
C PHE A 273 -22.05 -14.56 -2.84
N SER A 274 -23.33 -14.17 -2.81
CA SER A 274 -24.06 -13.76 -4.01
C SER A 274 -23.43 -12.50 -4.64
N GLY A 275 -23.08 -12.59 -5.92
CA GLY A 275 -22.35 -11.54 -6.65
C GLY A 275 -20.85 -11.79 -6.82
N ILE A 276 -20.28 -12.82 -6.19
CA ILE A 276 -18.92 -13.30 -6.51
C ILE A 276 -18.97 -14.09 -7.82
N ARG A 277 -18.09 -13.73 -8.76
CA ARG A 277 -18.00 -14.41 -10.05
C ARG A 277 -17.41 -15.81 -9.86
N MET A 278 -18.24 -16.81 -10.15
CA MET A 278 -17.93 -18.23 -10.36
C MET A 278 -18.00 -19.14 -9.13
N ILE A 279 -19.24 -19.50 -8.77
CA ILE A 279 -19.54 -20.74 -8.05
C ILE A 279 -19.43 -21.88 -9.09
N ARG A 280 -18.47 -22.79 -8.95
CA ARG A 280 -18.56 -24.11 -9.62
C ARG A 280 -19.48 -24.94 -8.75
N VAL A 281 -20.76 -24.98 -9.10
CA VAL A 281 -21.65 -26.01 -8.57
C VAL A 281 -21.16 -27.31 -9.18
N GLY A 282 -20.48 -28.14 -8.40
CA GLY A 282 -20.13 -29.47 -8.85
C GLY A 282 -21.42 -30.26 -8.97
N ASP A 283 -21.72 -30.78 -10.17
CA ASP A 283 -22.83 -31.71 -10.37
C ASP A 283 -22.56 -33.09 -9.71
N LYS A 284 -21.39 -33.27 -9.09
CA LYS A 284 -20.99 -34.48 -8.36
C LYS A 284 -21.37 -34.38 -6.88
N LEU A 285 -22.10 -35.39 -6.40
CA LEU A 285 -22.62 -35.47 -5.02
C LEU A 285 -21.53 -35.70 -3.97
N ASP A 286 -20.40 -36.33 -4.29
CA ASP A 286 -19.43 -36.78 -3.27
C ASP A 286 -18.03 -36.19 -3.44
N ILE A 287 -17.45 -35.66 -2.35
CA ILE A 287 -16.04 -35.26 -2.25
C ILE A 287 -15.30 -36.13 -1.23
N LYS A 288 -14.11 -36.63 -1.60
CA LYS A 288 -13.25 -37.36 -0.66
C LYS A 288 -12.42 -36.38 0.16
N ILE A 289 -12.71 -36.29 1.47
CA ILE A 289 -11.88 -35.56 2.44
C ILE A 289 -10.86 -36.53 3.02
N LEU A 290 -9.62 -36.41 2.55
CA LEU A 290 -8.49 -37.18 3.02
C LEU A 290 -7.59 -36.26 3.86
N ASP A 291 -6.83 -36.82 4.79
CA ASP A 291 -5.80 -36.05 5.49
C ASP A 291 -4.45 -36.24 4.78
N ALA A 292 -3.72 -35.15 4.56
CA ALA A 292 -2.43 -35.16 3.90
C ALA A 292 -1.35 -35.83 4.77
N ASN A 293 -0.43 -36.55 4.13
CA ASN A 293 0.79 -37.03 4.77
C ASN A 293 1.77 -35.85 4.98
N ASN A 294 2.50 -35.84 6.10
CA ASN A 294 3.33 -34.73 6.58
C ASN A 294 4.57 -34.37 5.72
N GLU A 295 4.71 -34.97 4.55
CA GLU A 295 5.76 -34.62 3.60
C GLU A 295 5.53 -33.25 2.92
N LEU A 296 4.37 -32.60 3.12
CA LEU A 296 4.08 -31.23 2.64
C LEU A 296 4.75 -30.17 3.53
N ARG A 297 6.07 -30.20 3.66
CA ARG A 297 6.80 -28.99 4.04
C ARG A 297 6.94 -28.15 2.78
N ALA A 298 6.07 -27.15 2.61
CA ALA A 298 6.25 -26.15 1.57
C ALA A 298 7.23 -25.08 2.10
N PRO A 299 8.54 -25.14 1.76
CA PRO A 299 9.41 -24.03 2.09
C PRO A 299 8.87 -22.75 1.43
N PHE A 300 9.11 -21.64 2.10
CA PHE A 300 8.90 -20.25 1.67
C PHE A 300 9.35 -19.96 0.21
N CYS A 301 10.21 -20.81 -0.34
CA CYS A 301 10.68 -20.82 -1.71
C CYS A 301 10.97 -22.28 -2.11
N CYS A 302 10.55 -22.73 -3.28
CA CYS A 302 11.04 -23.96 -3.87
C CYS A 302 12.54 -23.80 -4.16
N THR A 303 13.37 -24.55 -3.44
CA THR A 303 14.84 -24.59 -3.57
C THR A 303 15.33 -25.90 -4.18
N GLU A 304 14.42 -26.83 -4.49
CA GLU A 304 14.77 -28.19 -4.93
C GLU A 304 15.25 -28.28 -6.39
N VAL A 305 15.14 -27.19 -7.16
CA VAL A 305 15.57 -27.13 -8.56
C VAL A 305 16.87 -26.34 -8.66
N THR A 306 17.97 -26.93 -8.19
CA THR A 306 19.31 -26.30 -8.14
C THR A 306 19.96 -26.09 -9.51
N GLU A 307 19.46 -26.76 -10.55
CA GLU A 307 20.00 -26.71 -11.91
C GLU A 307 19.57 -25.47 -12.73
N MET A 308 18.60 -24.69 -12.21
CA MET A 308 18.08 -23.49 -12.86
C MET A 308 18.82 -22.23 -12.41
N LYS A 309 18.91 -21.26 -13.34
CA LYS A 309 19.34 -19.89 -13.00
C LYS A 309 18.30 -19.21 -12.11
N MET A 310 18.75 -18.21 -11.37
CA MET A 310 17.94 -17.41 -10.43
C MET A 310 16.60 -16.94 -11.04
N ASP A 311 16.59 -16.45 -12.28
CA ASP A 311 15.36 -15.99 -12.95
C ASP A 311 14.34 -17.11 -13.16
N GLY A 312 14.79 -18.32 -13.49
CA GLY A 312 13.93 -19.48 -13.62
C GLY A 312 13.31 -19.87 -12.29
N ILE A 313 14.13 -19.87 -11.22
CA ILE A 313 13.66 -20.16 -9.86
C ILE A 313 12.66 -19.09 -9.40
N PHE A 314 12.92 -17.82 -9.69
CA PHE A 314 12.01 -16.72 -9.38
C PHE A 314 10.65 -16.90 -10.07
N TRP A 315 10.64 -17.08 -11.39
CA TRP A 315 9.39 -17.23 -12.15
C TRP A 315 8.64 -18.51 -11.80
N MET A 316 9.36 -19.59 -11.47
CA MET A 316 8.76 -20.82 -10.96
C MET A 316 8.04 -20.53 -9.65
N ASN A 317 8.71 -19.93 -8.68
CA ASN A 317 8.09 -19.57 -7.40
C ASN A 317 6.94 -18.56 -7.58
N ALA A 318 7.07 -17.58 -8.47
CA ALA A 318 5.99 -16.64 -8.76
C ALA A 318 4.74 -17.37 -9.31
N PHE A 319 4.92 -18.30 -10.23
CA PHE A 319 3.83 -19.11 -10.76
C PHE A 319 3.23 -20.05 -9.71
N MET A 320 4.06 -20.75 -8.92
CA MET A 320 3.63 -21.60 -7.81
C MET A 320 2.79 -20.81 -6.82
N HIS A 321 3.21 -19.59 -6.47
CA HIS A 321 2.49 -18.74 -5.55
C HIS A 321 1.18 -18.20 -6.11
N LYS A 322 1.12 -17.90 -7.42
CA LYS A 322 -0.12 -17.49 -8.09
C LYS A 322 -1.14 -18.64 -8.21
N ALA A 323 -0.68 -19.82 -8.63
CA ALA A 323 -1.54 -20.96 -8.91
C ALA A 323 -1.80 -21.84 -7.67
N ASN A 324 -1.04 -21.61 -6.59
CA ASN A 324 -0.98 -22.44 -5.39
C ASN A 324 -0.68 -23.93 -5.71
N ILE A 325 0.30 -24.17 -6.58
CA ILE A 325 0.71 -25.51 -7.06
C ILE A 325 2.14 -25.78 -6.57
N TYR A 326 2.29 -26.50 -5.46
CA TYR A 326 3.61 -26.66 -4.84
C TYR A 326 4.38 -27.93 -5.21
N ARG A 327 3.67 -29.02 -5.58
CA ARG A 327 4.29 -30.32 -5.88
C ARG A 327 4.26 -30.73 -7.35
N PRO A 328 3.14 -30.61 -8.09
CA PRO A 328 3.12 -31.04 -9.50
C PRO A 328 4.10 -30.26 -10.38
N LEU A 329 4.28 -28.96 -10.09
CA LEU A 329 5.03 -28.08 -10.97
C LEU A 329 6.55 -28.32 -10.92
N PRO A 330 7.25 -28.34 -9.76
CA PRO A 330 8.69 -28.56 -9.75
C PRO A 330 9.10 -29.87 -10.42
N ASP A 331 8.39 -30.96 -10.14
CA ASP A 331 8.68 -32.28 -10.72
C ASP A 331 8.38 -32.31 -12.22
N LEU A 332 7.29 -31.68 -12.66
CA LEU A 332 6.97 -31.55 -14.08
C LEU A 332 7.98 -30.68 -14.84
N ILE A 333 8.47 -29.60 -14.23
CA ILE A 333 9.51 -28.81 -14.88
C ILE A 333 10.80 -29.61 -14.91
N LYS A 334 11.21 -30.26 -13.80
CA LYS A 334 12.39 -31.14 -13.74
C LYS A 334 12.34 -32.21 -14.84
N SER A 335 11.19 -32.87 -15.04
CA SER A 335 11.04 -33.90 -16.09
C SER A 335 11.10 -33.35 -17.51
N ASN A 336 10.82 -32.06 -17.73
CA ASN A 336 10.85 -31.40 -19.04
C ASN A 336 12.10 -30.50 -19.24
N LEU A 337 13.00 -30.42 -18.27
CA LEU A 337 14.24 -29.62 -18.37
C LEU A 337 15.14 -30.06 -19.54
N GLY A 338 15.08 -31.33 -19.94
CA GLY A 338 15.86 -31.87 -21.06
C GLY A 338 15.31 -31.50 -22.45
N SER A 339 14.00 -31.27 -22.56
CA SER A 339 13.30 -30.96 -23.82
C SER A 339 13.14 -29.45 -24.07
N ILE A 340 13.21 -28.63 -23.02
CA ILE A 340 13.18 -27.15 -23.10
C ILE A 340 14.61 -26.63 -23.06
N LYS A 341 15.05 -25.84 -24.04
CA LYS A 341 16.35 -25.15 -23.92
C LYS A 341 16.31 -24.28 -22.67
N LYS A 342 17.36 -24.33 -21.83
CA LYS A 342 17.43 -23.58 -20.56
C LYS A 342 17.07 -22.08 -20.66
N LYS A 343 17.25 -21.46 -21.83
CA LYS A 343 16.91 -20.07 -22.12
C LYS A 343 15.41 -19.78 -22.32
N ASP A 344 14.60 -20.80 -22.65
CA ASP A 344 13.19 -20.63 -23.01
C ASP A 344 12.24 -20.87 -21.81
N ILE A 345 12.73 -21.48 -20.73
CA ILE A 345 11.97 -21.79 -19.50
C ILE A 345 11.35 -20.53 -18.88
N VAL A 346 12.12 -19.43 -18.81
CA VAL A 346 11.64 -18.16 -18.24
C VAL A 346 10.47 -17.61 -19.06
N SER A 347 10.57 -17.64 -20.39
CA SER A 347 9.50 -17.19 -21.29
C SER A 347 8.24 -18.03 -21.15
N VAL A 348 8.39 -19.36 -21.00
CA VAL A 348 7.28 -20.28 -20.77
C VAL A 348 6.61 -19.98 -19.42
N LEU A 349 7.37 -19.92 -18.33
CA LEU A 349 6.83 -19.63 -16.99
C LEU A 349 6.16 -18.25 -16.92
N ARG A 350 6.73 -17.25 -17.60
CA ARG A 350 6.14 -15.92 -17.74
C ARG A 350 4.82 -15.97 -18.50
N SER A 351 4.77 -16.66 -19.63
CA SER A 351 3.54 -16.83 -20.42
C SER A 351 2.46 -17.58 -19.62
N MET A 352 2.83 -18.65 -18.92
CA MET A 352 1.93 -19.38 -18.02
C MET A 352 1.42 -18.48 -16.90
N TYR A 353 2.30 -17.68 -16.29
CA TYR A 353 1.89 -16.74 -15.26
C TYR A 353 0.81 -15.79 -15.77
N PHE A 354 0.93 -15.22 -16.97
CA PHE A 354 -0.06 -14.26 -17.46
C PHE A 354 -1.31 -14.90 -18.09
N SER A 355 -1.18 -16.07 -18.71
CA SER A 355 -2.25 -16.69 -19.50
C SER A 355 -3.05 -17.78 -18.79
N CYS A 356 -2.47 -18.50 -17.83
CA CYS A 356 -3.17 -19.59 -17.15
C CYS A 356 -4.08 -19.07 -16.04
N LYS A 357 -5.35 -19.49 -16.03
CA LYS A 357 -6.20 -19.38 -14.85
C LYS A 357 -5.75 -20.40 -13.80
N ILE A 358 -6.05 -20.13 -12.53
CA ILE A 358 -5.69 -21.01 -11.40
C ILE A 358 -6.23 -22.44 -11.61
N CYS A 359 -7.47 -22.57 -12.11
CA CYS A 359 -8.10 -23.86 -12.39
C CYS A 359 -7.40 -24.63 -13.52
N ASP A 360 -7.06 -23.95 -14.62
CA ASP A 360 -6.43 -24.57 -15.79
C ASP A 360 -5.03 -25.09 -15.45
N ALA A 361 -4.32 -24.37 -14.56
CA ALA A 361 -3.00 -24.74 -14.09
C ALA A 361 -3.00 -26.04 -13.25
N ARG A 362 -4.12 -26.47 -12.66
CA ARG A 362 -4.17 -27.73 -11.88
C ARG A 362 -4.48 -28.93 -12.76
N SER A 363 -5.44 -28.81 -13.67
CA SER A 363 -5.94 -29.95 -14.46
C SER A 363 -5.21 -30.14 -15.80
N GLN A 364 -4.56 -29.11 -16.35
CA GLN A 364 -4.06 -29.14 -17.75
C GLN A 364 -2.59 -28.68 -17.89
N ILE A 365 -1.84 -28.63 -16.80
CA ILE A 365 -0.45 -28.12 -16.82
C ILE A 365 0.46 -28.93 -17.74
N HIS A 366 0.27 -30.25 -17.78
CA HIS A 366 1.01 -31.18 -18.65
C HIS A 366 0.72 -30.94 -20.14
N LEU A 367 -0.48 -30.45 -20.48
CA LEU A 367 -0.91 -30.14 -21.85
C LEU A 367 -0.49 -28.72 -22.26
N THR A 368 -0.48 -27.79 -21.30
CA THR A 368 -0.24 -26.36 -21.54
C THR A 368 1.23 -26.04 -21.79
N ILE A 369 2.16 -26.73 -21.10
CA ILE A 369 3.60 -26.47 -21.24
C ILE A 369 4.10 -26.70 -22.69
N PRO A 370 3.82 -27.84 -23.36
CA PRO A 370 4.21 -28.06 -24.76
C PRO A 370 3.68 -26.99 -25.73
N GLN A 371 2.42 -26.58 -25.58
CA GLN A 371 1.81 -25.58 -26.44
C GLN A 371 2.41 -24.17 -26.22
N LYS A 372 2.67 -23.81 -24.97
CA LYS A 372 3.26 -22.50 -24.61
C LYS A 372 4.74 -22.39 -25.02
N ILE A 373 5.46 -23.51 -25.12
CA ILE A 373 6.82 -23.53 -25.70
C ILE A 373 6.81 -23.07 -27.16
N ILE A 374 5.80 -23.47 -27.94
CA ILE A 374 5.65 -23.07 -29.35
C ILE A 374 5.36 -21.57 -29.45
N GLU A 375 4.48 -21.02 -28.60
CA GLU A 375 4.13 -19.60 -28.57
C GLU A 375 5.29 -18.69 -28.07
N ALA A 376 6.09 -19.17 -27.11
CA ALA A 376 7.19 -18.42 -26.52
C ALA A 376 8.28 -18.06 -27.55
N HIS A 377 8.40 -18.80 -28.65
CA HIS A 377 9.34 -18.51 -29.73
C HIS A 377 8.97 -17.28 -30.59
N GLN A 378 7.80 -16.68 -30.39
CA GLN A 378 7.32 -15.52 -31.17
C GLN A 378 7.40 -14.16 -30.44
N LEU A 379 7.79 -14.15 -29.16
CA LEU A 379 7.87 -12.92 -28.36
C LEU A 379 9.29 -12.33 -28.39
N ASN A 380 9.52 -11.39 -29.29
CA ASN A 380 10.70 -10.52 -29.24
C ASN A 380 10.55 -9.52 -28.07
N ASN A 381 11.40 -9.67 -27.05
CA ASN A 381 11.51 -8.69 -25.96
C ASN A 381 12.09 -7.38 -26.51
N LYS A 382 11.22 -6.41 -26.82
CA LYS A 382 11.64 -5.00 -26.90
C LYS A 382 12.08 -4.58 -25.50
N ARG A 383 13.39 -4.45 -25.29
CA ARG A 383 13.94 -3.78 -24.10
C ARG A 383 13.70 -2.28 -24.28
N PHE A 384 13.09 -1.65 -23.28
CA PHE A 384 13.06 -0.19 -23.18
C PHE A 384 14.38 0.23 -22.53
N ASP A 385 15.19 1.05 -23.21
CA ASP A 385 16.58 1.37 -22.81
C ASP A 385 16.74 1.92 -21.39
N SER A 386 15.68 2.49 -20.79
CA SER A 386 15.72 3.09 -19.44
C SER A 386 14.99 2.28 -18.36
N CYS A 387 14.22 1.26 -18.73
CA CYS A 387 13.45 0.46 -17.78
C CYS A 387 14.13 -0.88 -17.51
N VAL A 388 14.05 -1.34 -16.27
CA VAL A 388 14.60 -2.62 -15.82
C VAL A 388 13.50 -3.45 -15.18
N GLU A 389 13.60 -4.76 -15.36
CA GLU A 389 12.73 -5.70 -14.67
C GLU A 389 13.27 -5.93 -13.26
N ILE A 390 12.48 -5.56 -12.25
CA ILE A 390 12.88 -5.70 -10.85
C ILE A 390 12.09 -6.81 -10.18
N LYS A 391 12.83 -7.77 -9.61
CA LYS A 391 12.27 -8.87 -8.82
C LYS A 391 11.69 -8.31 -7.52
N LYS A 392 10.48 -8.77 -7.15
CA LYS A 392 9.79 -8.34 -5.93
C LYS A 392 9.38 -9.54 -5.08
N LEU A 393 9.73 -9.48 -3.80
CA LEU A 393 9.30 -10.41 -2.76
C LEU A 393 8.42 -9.66 -1.77
N VAL A 394 7.15 -10.06 -1.68
CA VAL A 394 6.20 -9.52 -0.70
C VAL A 394 6.11 -10.46 0.48
N ILE A 395 6.36 -9.95 1.68
CA ILE A 395 6.27 -10.68 2.94
C ILE A 395 4.98 -10.28 3.65
N THR A 396 4.14 -11.26 3.95
CA THR A 396 2.98 -11.13 4.83
C THR A 396 3.24 -11.82 6.18
N PRO A 397 2.38 -11.62 7.19
CA PRO A 397 2.51 -12.32 8.47
C PRO A 397 2.58 -13.85 8.33
N THR A 398 1.78 -14.44 7.45
CA THR A 398 1.71 -15.90 7.28
C THR A 398 2.56 -16.45 6.13
N ARG A 399 2.87 -15.64 5.11
CA ARG A 399 3.50 -16.14 3.87
C ARG A 399 4.49 -15.15 3.24
N GLY A 400 5.14 -15.56 2.15
CA GLY A 400 5.82 -14.68 1.20
C GLY A 400 5.37 -14.98 -0.25
N TYR A 401 5.37 -13.96 -1.09
CA TYR A 401 4.96 -14.02 -2.50
C TYR A 401 6.04 -13.40 -3.38
N TYR A 402 6.57 -14.20 -4.29
CA TYR A 402 7.28 -13.67 -5.46
C TYR A 402 6.25 -13.13 -6.45
N ILE A 403 6.31 -11.82 -6.70
CA ILE A 403 5.42 -11.13 -7.63
C ILE A 403 6.20 -10.88 -8.92
N PRO A 404 5.61 -11.04 -10.12
CA PRO A 404 6.26 -10.78 -11.39
C PRO A 404 7.06 -9.48 -11.40
N CYS A 405 8.19 -9.51 -12.11
CA CYS A 405 8.99 -8.33 -12.27
C CYS A 405 8.18 -7.23 -12.99
N GLY A 406 7.98 -6.10 -12.32
CA GLY A 406 7.49 -4.89 -12.96
C GLY A 406 8.61 -4.26 -13.78
N LEU A 407 8.27 -3.69 -14.94
CA LEU A 407 9.16 -2.77 -15.62
C LEU A 407 9.10 -1.44 -14.87
N GLU A 408 10.19 -1.08 -14.21
CA GLU A 408 10.31 0.23 -13.58
C GLU A 408 11.48 1.00 -14.20
N LEU A 409 11.41 2.33 -14.14
CA LEU A 409 12.52 3.18 -14.52
C LEU A 409 13.72 2.89 -13.62
N SER A 410 14.87 2.63 -14.23
CA SER A 410 16.11 2.23 -13.55
C SER A 410 16.68 3.35 -12.65
N ASN A 411 17.71 3.01 -11.89
CA ASN A 411 18.50 3.96 -11.09
C ASN A 411 20.00 3.64 -11.24
N ARG A 412 20.88 4.58 -10.88
CA ARG A 412 22.34 4.42 -11.05
C ARG A 412 22.90 3.13 -10.46
N VAL A 413 22.39 2.67 -9.31
CA VAL A 413 22.92 1.47 -8.64
C VAL A 413 22.60 0.23 -9.47
N LEU A 414 21.36 0.13 -9.98
CA LEU A 414 20.95 -0.99 -10.82
C LEU A 414 21.67 -0.99 -12.18
N ARG A 415 21.98 0.20 -12.72
CA ARG A 415 22.73 0.32 -13.99
C ARG A 415 24.19 -0.10 -13.82
N GLU A 416 24.81 0.26 -12.71
CA GLU A 416 26.21 -0.09 -12.42
C GLU A 416 26.38 -1.58 -12.06
N PHE A 417 25.58 -2.09 -11.12
CA PHE A 417 25.79 -3.42 -10.54
C PHE A 417 24.90 -4.52 -11.16
N GLY A 418 24.07 -4.16 -12.14
CA GLY A 418 23.14 -5.05 -12.81
C GLY A 418 21.89 -5.35 -11.98
N ALA A 419 20.70 -5.11 -12.54
CA ALA A 419 19.42 -5.28 -11.86
C ALA A 419 19.16 -6.70 -11.33
N ASP A 420 19.77 -7.72 -11.93
CA ASP A 420 19.60 -9.12 -11.51
C ASP A 420 20.15 -9.43 -10.12
N SER A 421 21.09 -8.63 -9.64
CA SER A 421 21.71 -8.73 -8.31
C SER A 421 20.85 -8.13 -7.19
N PHE A 422 19.63 -7.68 -7.50
CA PHE A 422 18.76 -6.96 -6.57
C PHE A 422 17.36 -7.55 -6.49
N ILE A 423 16.75 -7.40 -5.32
CA ILE A 423 15.34 -7.70 -5.10
C ILE A 423 14.73 -6.62 -4.20
N ILE A 424 13.49 -6.22 -4.49
CA ILE A 424 12.71 -5.39 -3.58
C ILE A 424 11.96 -6.31 -2.63
N VAL A 425 12.20 -6.17 -1.33
CA VAL A 425 11.42 -6.85 -0.29
C VAL A 425 10.41 -5.87 0.27
N SER A 426 9.13 -6.22 0.21
CA SER A 426 8.01 -5.40 0.72
C SER A 426 7.29 -6.09 1.86
N PHE A 427 6.98 -5.37 2.93
CA PHE A 427 6.28 -5.89 4.10
C PHE A 427 4.84 -5.40 4.10
N THR A 428 3.90 -6.31 3.87
CA THR A 428 2.46 -6.03 3.78
C THR A 428 1.68 -6.89 4.76
N ASP A 429 0.40 -6.60 4.95
CA ASP A 429 -0.54 -7.55 5.55
C ASP A 429 -1.09 -8.48 4.44
N GLU A 430 -1.92 -9.46 4.81
CA GLU A 430 -2.53 -10.39 3.86
C GLU A 430 -3.35 -9.67 2.79
N GLY A 431 -3.46 -10.30 1.61
CA GLY A 431 -4.06 -9.66 0.44
C GLY A 431 -3.29 -8.42 -0.04
N THR A 432 -1.98 -8.33 0.27
CA THR A 432 -1.10 -7.18 -0.05
C THR A 432 -1.54 -5.86 0.57
N ARG A 433 -2.31 -5.90 1.66
CA ARG A 433 -2.81 -4.72 2.35
C ARG A 433 -1.69 -3.98 3.10
N ILE A 434 -1.94 -2.73 3.42
CA ILE A 434 -1.04 -1.88 4.21
C ILE A 434 -0.89 -2.46 5.63
N LEU A 435 0.33 -2.88 6.00
CA LEU A 435 0.60 -3.39 7.34
C LEU A 435 0.48 -2.29 8.41
N ASN A 436 -0.44 -2.44 9.35
CA ASN A 436 -0.69 -1.44 10.39
C ASN A 436 0.41 -1.50 11.47
N SER A 437 0.99 -0.34 11.83
CA SER A 437 2.05 -0.26 12.84
C SER A 437 1.60 -0.74 14.23
N ARG A 438 0.30 -0.71 14.52
CA ARG A 438 -0.30 -1.27 15.75
C ARG A 438 -0.06 -2.78 15.86
N MET A 439 0.00 -3.49 14.74
CA MET A 439 0.18 -4.96 14.70
C MET A 439 1.60 -5.40 15.09
N LEU A 440 2.56 -4.47 15.14
CA LEU A 440 3.94 -4.75 15.54
C LEU A 440 4.11 -4.85 17.07
N ASN A 441 3.07 -4.50 17.85
CA ASN A 441 3.13 -4.49 19.30
C ASN A 441 1.89 -5.14 19.92
N PHE A 442 2.07 -5.82 21.07
CA PHE A 442 1.05 -6.65 21.73
C PHE A 442 -0.16 -5.89 22.29
N TYR A 443 -0.11 -4.56 22.42
CA TYR A 443 -1.18 -3.78 23.06
C TYR A 443 -1.38 -2.39 22.46
N THR A 444 -2.65 -2.03 22.29
CA THR A 444 -3.15 -0.65 22.17
C THR A 444 -4.22 -0.40 23.23
N ALA A 445 -3.86 -0.44 24.52
CA ALA A 445 -4.77 0.02 25.58
C ALA A 445 -4.72 1.56 25.73
N PRO A 446 -5.74 2.20 26.36
CA PRO A 446 -5.96 3.64 26.32
C PRO A 446 -4.76 4.45 26.79
N LYS A 447 -4.71 5.72 26.37
CA LYS A 447 -3.62 6.73 26.53
C LYS A 447 -2.97 6.91 27.93
N ARG A 448 -3.32 6.11 28.94
CA ARG A 448 -2.93 6.29 30.35
C ARG A 448 -2.05 5.19 30.97
N MET A 449 -1.73 4.10 30.27
CA MET A 449 -0.86 3.05 30.86
C MET A 449 0.58 3.09 30.31
N LYS A 450 1.55 3.43 31.19
CA LYS A 450 3.00 3.38 30.93
C LYS A 450 3.52 1.93 30.98
N VAL A 451 3.01 1.02 30.15
CA VAL A 451 3.53 -0.36 30.06
C VAL A 451 4.54 -0.47 28.91
N ARG A 452 5.64 -1.21 29.13
CA ARG A 452 6.68 -1.46 28.11
C ARG A 452 6.03 -2.07 26.85
N ARG A 453 6.21 -1.42 25.70
CA ARG A 453 5.75 -1.91 24.39
C ARG A 453 6.45 -3.25 24.08
N GLN A 454 5.71 -4.34 24.12
CA GLN A 454 6.20 -5.67 23.72
C GLN A 454 5.98 -5.89 22.21
N ARG A 455 6.94 -6.53 21.54
CA ARG A 455 6.98 -6.72 20.07
C ARG A 455 6.34 -8.04 19.64
N THR A 456 5.40 -8.03 18.69
CA THR A 456 4.70 -9.25 18.21
C THR A 456 5.60 -10.18 17.40
N SER A 457 5.12 -11.41 17.14
CA SER A 457 5.72 -12.36 16.19
C SER A 457 5.89 -11.77 14.78
N ILE A 458 4.98 -10.88 14.37
CA ILE A 458 5.08 -10.15 13.09
C ILE A 458 6.29 -9.22 13.09
N TYR A 459 6.53 -8.48 14.19
CA TYR A 459 7.73 -7.65 14.30
C TYR A 459 8.99 -8.51 14.22
N GLN A 460 9.05 -9.63 14.95
CA GLN A 460 10.18 -10.55 14.92
C GLN A 460 10.43 -11.11 13.51
N ARG A 461 9.36 -11.50 12.80
CA ARG A 461 9.47 -11.95 11.40
C ARG A 461 10.08 -10.88 10.49
N ILE A 462 9.66 -9.63 10.62
CA ILE A 462 10.20 -8.50 9.84
C ILE A 462 11.66 -8.23 10.21
N GLU A 463 11.96 -8.19 11.51
CA GLU A 463 13.31 -7.97 12.05
C GLU A 463 14.27 -9.04 11.53
N ASN A 464 13.92 -10.33 11.65
CA ASN A 464 14.75 -11.43 11.17
C ASN A 464 15.03 -11.34 9.67
N ILE A 465 14.05 -10.95 8.84
CA ILE A 465 14.28 -10.79 7.40
C ILE A 465 15.20 -9.59 7.10
N LEU A 466 15.05 -8.49 7.85
CA LEU A 466 15.91 -7.31 7.71
C LEU A 466 17.34 -7.57 8.20
N THR A 467 17.54 -8.40 9.23
CA THR A 467 18.86 -8.72 9.79
C THR A 467 19.55 -9.86 9.04
N ASP A 468 18.82 -10.95 8.78
CA ASP A 468 19.39 -12.20 8.30
C ASP A 468 19.26 -12.34 6.78
N GLY A 469 18.37 -11.58 6.15
CA GLY A 469 18.14 -11.63 4.71
C GLY A 469 17.18 -12.73 4.25
N CYS A 470 17.18 -13.00 2.95
CA CYS A 470 16.38 -14.05 2.32
C CYS A 470 17.16 -14.73 1.18
N THR A 471 16.88 -16.02 0.93
CA THR A 471 17.58 -16.81 -0.09
C THR A 471 16.67 -17.10 -1.27
N LEU A 472 17.20 -16.96 -2.49
CA LEU A 472 16.54 -17.30 -3.75
C LEU A 472 17.50 -18.11 -4.62
N GLY A 473 17.24 -19.41 -4.77
CA GLY A 473 18.19 -20.34 -5.38
C GLY A 473 19.48 -20.41 -4.58
N ASN A 474 20.62 -20.18 -5.25
CA ASN A 474 21.94 -20.19 -4.62
C ASN A 474 22.40 -18.81 -4.12
N GLU A 475 21.57 -17.78 -4.31
CA GLU A 475 21.91 -16.40 -3.95
C GLU A 475 21.24 -16.00 -2.64
N HIS A 476 22.01 -15.35 -1.76
CA HIS A 476 21.55 -14.87 -0.46
C HIS A 476 21.53 -13.34 -0.44
N PHE A 477 20.32 -12.80 -0.31
CA PHE A 477 20.01 -11.38 -0.39
C PHE A 477 19.91 -10.80 1.01
N VAL A 478 20.63 -9.73 1.27
CA VAL A 478 20.64 -9.02 2.55
C VAL A 478 20.26 -7.55 2.35
N PHE A 479 19.79 -6.90 3.41
CA PHE A 479 19.36 -5.52 3.38
C PHE A 479 20.47 -4.57 2.90
N LEU A 480 20.17 -3.75 1.90
CA LEU A 480 21.10 -2.76 1.35
C LEU A 480 20.74 -1.35 1.81
N ALA A 481 19.57 -0.86 1.39
CA ALA A 481 19.10 0.50 1.60
C ALA A 481 17.60 0.64 1.22
N PHE A 482 17.02 1.82 1.42
CA PHE A 482 15.69 2.18 0.93
C PHE A 482 15.68 3.65 0.49
N SER A 483 14.83 3.97 -0.48
CA SER A 483 14.45 5.34 -0.82
C SER A 483 13.24 5.80 0.00
N ASN A 484 12.90 7.10 -0.07
CA ASN A 484 11.71 7.62 0.60
C ASN A 484 10.40 7.04 0.06
N SER A 485 10.32 6.69 -1.22
CA SER A 485 9.14 6.01 -1.77
C SER A 485 9.02 4.60 -1.20
N GLN A 486 10.12 3.87 -1.18
CA GLN A 486 10.15 2.51 -0.65
C GLN A 486 9.78 2.46 0.83
N LEU A 487 10.27 3.40 1.64
CA LEU A 487 9.91 3.47 3.06
C LEU A 487 8.40 3.70 3.26
N LYS A 488 7.77 4.58 2.44
CA LYS A 488 6.31 4.79 2.46
C LYS A 488 5.54 3.52 2.08
N ASP A 489 6.09 2.77 1.12
CA ASP A 489 5.54 1.50 0.65
C ASP A 489 5.93 0.31 1.54
N ARG A 490 6.63 0.55 2.67
CA ARG A 490 7.17 -0.48 3.58
C ARG A 490 8.05 -1.51 2.87
N SER A 491 8.92 -1.03 2.00
CA SER A 491 9.83 -1.86 1.22
C SER A 491 11.27 -1.38 1.33
N ALA A 492 12.20 -2.23 0.92
CA ALA A 492 13.61 -1.93 0.86
C ALA A 492 14.31 -2.72 -0.25
N TRP A 493 15.45 -2.19 -0.70
CA TRP A 493 16.37 -2.88 -1.59
C TRP A 493 17.21 -3.89 -0.81
N PHE A 494 17.26 -5.11 -1.33
CA PHE A 494 18.18 -6.15 -0.91
C PHE A 494 19.09 -6.51 -2.08
N THR A 495 20.32 -6.88 -1.78
CA THR A 495 21.31 -7.31 -2.78
C THR A 495 22.10 -8.51 -2.27
N THR A 496 22.87 -9.15 -3.15
CA THR A 496 23.70 -10.29 -2.75
C THR A 496 24.73 -9.86 -1.70
N LYS A 497 24.93 -10.69 -0.67
CA LYS A 497 25.81 -10.38 0.48
C LYS A 497 27.21 -9.91 0.07
N LYS A 498 27.73 -10.40 -1.05
CA LYS A 498 29.07 -10.05 -1.59
C LYS A 498 29.17 -8.60 -2.04
N LEU A 499 28.09 -8.01 -2.54
CA LEU A 499 28.10 -6.68 -3.16
C LEU A 499 27.83 -5.53 -2.18
N VAL A 500 27.36 -5.81 -0.95
CA VAL A 500 26.87 -4.77 -0.02
C VAL A 500 27.95 -3.73 0.29
N SER A 501 29.16 -4.17 0.66
CA SER A 501 30.26 -3.26 1.02
C SER A 501 30.74 -2.44 -0.18
N GLU A 502 30.84 -3.09 -1.34
CA GLU A 502 31.25 -2.48 -2.60
C GLU A 502 30.27 -1.40 -3.04
N ILE A 503 28.97 -1.73 -3.08
CA ILE A 503 27.91 -0.79 -3.46
C ILE A 503 27.88 0.41 -2.50
N ARG A 504 27.94 0.17 -1.18
CA ARG A 504 27.89 1.26 -0.19
C ARG A 504 29.10 2.19 -0.30
N SER A 505 30.29 1.65 -0.61
CA SER A 505 31.49 2.45 -0.85
C SER A 505 31.39 3.24 -2.16
N TRP A 506 30.85 2.63 -3.23
CA TRP A 506 30.70 3.25 -4.54
C TRP A 506 29.68 4.39 -4.53
N MET A 507 28.59 4.25 -3.78
CA MET A 507 27.53 5.27 -3.70
C MET A 507 28.07 6.63 -3.28
N GLY A 508 28.98 6.67 -2.30
CA GLY A 508 29.58 7.89 -1.78
C GLY A 508 29.89 7.83 -0.29
N ASP A 509 30.21 8.99 0.29
CA ASP A 509 30.54 9.13 1.70
C ASP A 509 29.31 9.38 2.58
N PHE A 510 29.00 8.41 3.44
CA PHE A 510 27.87 8.46 4.38
C PHE A 510 28.30 8.45 5.86
N ARG A 511 29.49 8.94 6.20
CA ARG A 511 30.00 8.99 7.59
C ARG A 511 29.23 9.93 8.55
N ASN A 512 28.00 10.31 8.23
CA ASN A 512 27.17 11.16 9.09
C ASN A 512 26.68 10.37 10.33
N LEU A 513 26.88 10.92 11.53
CA LEU A 513 26.43 10.30 12.78
C LEU A 513 24.90 10.17 12.88
N ASN A 514 24.15 10.99 12.15
CA ASN A 514 22.69 10.92 12.12
C ASN A 514 22.23 9.83 11.15
N VAL A 515 21.79 8.69 11.70
CA VAL A 515 21.32 7.52 10.96
C VAL A 515 20.19 7.86 9.99
N ALA A 516 19.19 8.65 10.42
CA ALA A 516 18.06 9.00 9.57
C ALA A 516 18.50 9.83 8.35
N LYS A 517 19.41 10.79 8.56
CA LYS A 517 20.00 11.58 7.48
C LYS A 517 20.86 10.71 6.55
N CYS A 518 21.67 9.82 7.12
CA CYS A 518 22.48 8.85 6.36
C CYS A 518 21.60 7.98 5.44
N SER A 519 20.57 7.32 5.98
CA SER A 519 19.65 6.48 5.20
C SER A 519 18.93 7.28 4.12
N ALA A 520 18.48 8.50 4.41
CA ALA A 520 17.83 9.36 3.43
C ALA A 520 18.78 9.75 2.28
N ARG A 521 20.09 9.90 2.53
CA ARG A 521 21.10 10.23 1.51
C ARG A 521 21.45 9.01 0.66
N MET A 522 21.65 7.84 1.27
CA MET A 522 21.82 6.59 0.52
C MET A 522 20.64 6.32 -0.40
N GLY A 523 19.41 6.59 0.07
CA GLY A 523 18.18 6.45 -0.70
C GLY A 523 18.13 7.30 -1.97
N LEU A 524 18.92 8.37 -2.09
CA LEU A 524 18.97 9.21 -3.30
C LEU A 524 19.56 8.46 -4.49
N CYS A 525 20.49 7.52 -4.27
CA CYS A 525 21.08 6.68 -5.31
C CYS A 525 20.08 5.69 -5.93
N PHE A 526 18.94 5.47 -5.26
CA PHE A 526 17.84 4.62 -5.74
C PHE A 526 16.67 5.41 -6.31
N SER A 527 16.86 6.70 -6.60
CA SER A 527 15.84 7.49 -7.31
C SER A 527 15.67 6.94 -8.72
N SER A 528 14.44 6.62 -9.13
CA SER A 528 14.12 6.30 -10.52
C SER A 528 14.48 7.47 -11.41
N THR A 529 15.37 7.25 -12.37
CA THR A 529 16.02 8.30 -13.16
C THR A 529 16.32 7.84 -14.58
N TYR A 530 16.28 8.80 -15.50
CA TYR A 530 16.84 8.63 -16.83
C TYR A 530 18.33 8.97 -16.80
N GLU A 531 19.15 8.03 -17.25
CA GLU A 531 20.57 8.29 -17.48
C GLU A 531 20.77 9.14 -18.73
N THR A 532 21.53 10.23 -18.61
CA THR A 532 21.70 11.16 -19.73
C THR A 532 23.13 11.24 -20.21
N ILE A 533 23.89 12.23 -19.76
CA ILE A 533 25.21 12.58 -20.25
C ILE A 533 26.22 12.49 -19.10
N ASN A 534 27.39 11.91 -19.35
CA ASN A 534 28.52 12.02 -18.43
C ASN A 534 29.08 13.44 -18.48
N VAL A 535 29.10 14.14 -17.35
CA VAL A 535 29.63 15.51 -17.22
C VAL A 535 30.82 15.43 -16.26
N PRO A 536 32.06 15.39 -16.75
CA PRO A 536 33.26 15.35 -15.91
C PRO A 536 33.31 16.52 -14.93
N SER A 537 33.94 16.32 -13.77
CA SER A 537 34.05 17.36 -12.74
C SER A 537 34.73 18.66 -13.22
N SER A 538 35.55 18.61 -14.28
CA SER A 538 36.15 19.79 -14.91
C SER A 538 35.15 20.68 -15.66
N GLN A 539 33.97 20.17 -15.99
CA GLN A 539 32.86 20.87 -16.63
C GLN A 539 31.74 21.23 -15.62
N VAL A 540 31.98 20.96 -14.34
CA VAL A 540 31.08 21.34 -13.25
C VAL A 540 31.63 22.57 -12.56
N LEU A 541 30.85 23.65 -12.58
CA LEU A 541 31.20 24.91 -11.97
C LEU A 541 30.39 25.11 -10.69
N ASN A 542 31.04 25.53 -9.61
CA ASN A 542 30.37 25.80 -8.35
C ASN A 542 29.91 27.26 -8.30
N LEU A 543 28.62 27.47 -8.11
CA LEU A 543 28.04 28.78 -7.87
C LEU A 543 27.82 29.01 -6.37
N LEU A 544 27.93 30.26 -5.94
CA LEU A 544 27.62 30.65 -4.58
C LEU A 544 26.11 30.65 -4.36
N ASP A 545 25.64 30.13 -3.23
CA ASP A 545 24.25 30.28 -2.83
C ASP A 545 23.86 31.76 -2.65
N ILE A 546 22.72 32.14 -3.20
CA ILE A 546 22.16 33.49 -3.08
C ILE A 546 21.43 33.57 -1.74
N LYS A 547 21.92 34.45 -0.85
CA LYS A 547 21.44 34.56 0.53
C LYS A 547 21.00 35.98 0.82
N CYS A 548 19.89 36.11 1.50
CA CYS A 548 19.44 37.37 2.10
C CYS A 548 18.87 37.05 3.49
N ASN A 549 19.29 37.81 4.50
CA ASN A 549 19.03 37.51 5.91
C ASN A 549 19.46 36.06 6.26
N ASN A 550 18.58 35.30 6.91
CA ASN A 550 18.82 33.91 7.32
C ASN A 550 18.35 32.88 6.28
N TYR A 551 17.99 33.31 5.07
CA TYR A 551 17.41 32.45 4.04
C TYR A 551 18.33 32.30 2.83
N VAL A 552 18.25 31.12 2.21
CA VAL A 552 18.90 30.80 0.95
C VAL A 552 17.83 30.84 -0.16
N PHE A 553 17.89 31.85 -1.03
CA PHE A 553 16.93 32.02 -2.13
C PHE A 553 17.15 31.02 -3.25
N SER A 554 18.38 30.51 -3.37
CA SER A 554 18.77 29.51 -4.36
C SER A 554 18.83 28.09 -3.81
N ASP A 555 18.10 27.77 -2.74
CA ASP A 555 18.18 26.44 -2.11
C ASP A 555 17.70 25.35 -3.08
N GLY A 556 18.62 24.48 -3.49
CA GLY A 556 18.30 23.35 -4.35
C GLY A 556 18.29 23.64 -5.85
N ILE A 557 18.69 24.84 -6.32
CA ILE A 557 18.68 25.18 -7.75
C ILE A 557 20.05 25.59 -8.31
N GLY A 558 20.36 25.14 -9.52
CA GLY A 558 21.55 25.49 -10.29
C GLY A 558 21.23 25.80 -11.75
N LYS A 559 22.26 25.83 -12.61
CA LYS A 559 22.12 26.12 -14.05
C LYS A 559 22.68 25.01 -14.92
N ILE A 560 22.16 24.90 -16.13
CA ILE A 560 22.64 24.01 -17.18
C ILE A 560 22.84 24.83 -18.46
N SER A 561 23.97 24.65 -19.14
CA SER A 561 24.22 25.36 -20.40
C SER A 561 23.25 24.90 -21.49
N SER A 562 22.89 25.80 -22.41
CA SER A 562 21.98 25.46 -23.54
C SER A 562 22.47 24.27 -24.37
N SER A 563 23.79 24.15 -24.55
CA SER A 563 24.44 23.03 -25.24
C SER A 563 24.26 21.70 -24.50
N LEU A 564 24.35 21.69 -23.16
CA LEU A 564 24.16 20.49 -22.36
C LEU A 564 22.68 20.13 -22.28
N ALA A 565 21.79 21.11 -22.10
CA ALA A 565 20.34 20.93 -22.12
C ALA A 565 19.86 20.31 -23.45
N ALA A 566 20.37 20.79 -24.59
CA ALA A 566 20.07 20.22 -25.90
C ALA A 566 20.52 18.74 -26.03
N LYS A 567 21.70 18.39 -25.51
CA LYS A 567 22.18 16.99 -25.48
C LYS A 567 21.33 16.12 -24.57
N VAL A 568 20.95 16.63 -23.39
CA VAL A 568 20.06 15.95 -22.44
C VAL A 568 18.70 15.71 -23.09
N ALA A 569 18.08 16.73 -23.69
CA ALA A 569 16.80 16.62 -24.40
C ALA A 569 16.86 15.56 -25.52
N LYS A 570 17.92 15.58 -26.33
CA LYS A 570 18.14 14.58 -27.39
C LYS A 570 18.23 13.16 -26.81
N LYS A 571 18.98 12.97 -25.72
CA LYS A 571 19.14 11.66 -25.06
C LYS A 571 17.84 11.15 -24.45
N LEU A 572 17.00 12.06 -23.95
CA LEU A 572 15.64 11.77 -23.45
C LEU A 572 14.60 11.61 -24.57
N GLN A 573 15.01 11.66 -25.85
CA GLN A 573 14.11 11.60 -27.02
C GLN A 573 13.03 12.71 -27.01
N LEU A 574 13.39 13.89 -26.50
CA LEU A 574 12.55 15.08 -26.49
C LEU A 574 12.91 16.01 -27.66
N SER A 575 12.04 16.99 -27.94
CA SER A 575 12.31 18.04 -28.92
C SER A 575 13.56 18.82 -28.50
N VAL A 576 14.53 18.93 -29.42
CA VAL A 576 15.73 19.77 -29.21
C VAL A 576 15.40 21.24 -29.46
N VAL A 577 14.47 21.52 -30.37
CA VAL A 577 14.02 22.90 -30.69
C VAL A 577 13.28 23.49 -29.49
N ASN A 578 12.39 22.70 -28.89
CA ASN A 578 11.63 23.06 -27.70
C ASN A 578 12.16 22.27 -26.49
N ALA A 579 13.47 22.35 -26.24
CA ALA A 579 14.09 21.68 -25.10
C ALA A 579 13.47 22.17 -23.78
N PRO A 580 13.23 21.29 -22.79
CA PRO A 580 12.75 21.72 -21.48
C PRO A 580 13.64 22.79 -20.84
N SER A 581 13.01 23.79 -20.24
CA SER A 581 13.72 24.89 -19.57
C SER A 581 14.28 24.52 -18.21
N ALA A 582 13.74 23.48 -17.54
CA ALA A 582 14.22 23.02 -16.25
C ALA A 582 14.25 21.50 -16.15
N TYR A 583 15.23 20.98 -15.41
CA TYR A 583 15.39 19.55 -15.15
C TYR A 583 15.59 19.31 -13.66
N GLN A 584 14.80 18.42 -13.07
CA GLN A 584 15.10 17.88 -11.75
C GLN A 584 16.16 16.78 -11.90
N ILE A 585 17.27 16.91 -11.19
CA ILE A 585 18.46 16.08 -11.44
C ILE A 585 18.97 15.32 -10.21
N ARG A 586 19.78 14.32 -10.50
CA ARG A 586 20.78 13.73 -9.60
C ARG A 586 22.13 13.75 -10.30
N TYR A 587 23.18 14.14 -9.60
CA TYR A 587 24.56 14.17 -10.11
C TYR A 587 25.51 13.96 -8.94
N GLY A 588 26.30 12.89 -8.89
CA GLY A 588 27.06 12.57 -7.69
C GLY A 588 26.16 12.55 -6.44
N GLY A 589 26.54 13.28 -5.39
CA GLY A 589 25.68 13.52 -4.22
C GLY A 589 24.85 14.81 -4.27
N TYR A 590 24.75 15.47 -5.43
CA TYR A 590 23.90 16.64 -5.66
C TYR A 590 22.46 16.23 -6.02
N LYS A 591 21.50 16.91 -5.40
CA LYS A 591 20.05 16.84 -5.69
C LYS A 591 19.53 18.27 -5.87
N GLY A 592 18.77 18.49 -6.93
CA GLY A 592 18.11 19.77 -7.15
C GLY A 592 17.46 19.91 -8.51
N VAL A 593 17.14 21.15 -8.88
CA VAL A 593 16.75 21.56 -10.23
C VAL A 593 17.91 22.28 -10.91
N VAL A 594 18.06 22.11 -12.22
CA VAL A 594 18.89 22.97 -13.06
C VAL A 594 18.08 23.58 -14.17
N THR A 595 18.20 24.89 -14.32
CA THR A 595 17.51 25.69 -15.35
C THR A 595 18.44 26.01 -16.50
N CYS A 596 17.92 25.93 -17.72
CA CYS A 596 18.65 26.24 -18.94
C CYS A 596 18.84 27.76 -19.04
N TRP A 597 20.08 28.21 -18.91
CA TRP A 597 20.44 29.62 -19.10
C TRP A 597 21.37 29.75 -20.31
N PRO A 598 21.03 30.60 -21.29
CA PRO A 598 21.93 30.92 -22.38
C PRO A 598 23.09 31.76 -21.83
N GLU A 599 24.22 31.10 -21.56
CA GLU A 599 25.45 31.78 -21.17
C GLU A 599 26.43 31.82 -22.33
N ASP A 600 26.73 33.03 -22.79
CA ASP A 600 27.67 33.29 -23.89
C ASP A 600 29.16 33.23 -23.44
N ARG A 601 29.41 33.09 -22.14
CA ARG A 601 30.75 33.20 -21.54
C ARG A 601 31.56 31.89 -21.54
N TYR A 602 30.92 30.75 -21.73
CA TYR A 602 31.57 29.45 -21.62
C TYR A 602 31.25 28.58 -22.84
N ASP A 603 32.29 28.27 -23.62
CA ASP A 603 32.19 27.32 -24.71
C ASP A 603 32.03 25.89 -24.19
N GLY A 604 31.22 25.09 -24.88
CA GLY A 604 31.05 23.66 -24.56
C GLY A 604 29.87 23.37 -23.63
N ILE A 605 29.91 22.24 -22.93
CA ILE A 605 28.86 21.78 -22.01
C ILE A 605 29.26 22.08 -20.58
N HIS A 606 28.38 22.73 -19.80
CA HIS A 606 28.66 23.09 -18.42
C HIS A 606 27.45 22.85 -17.53
N LEU A 607 27.71 22.36 -16.34
CA LEU A 607 26.74 22.19 -15.26
C LEU A 607 27.15 23.08 -14.09
N PHE A 608 26.23 23.90 -13.61
CA PHE A 608 26.51 24.85 -12.54
C PHE A 608 25.71 24.46 -11.30
N LEU A 609 26.41 24.05 -10.24
CA LEU A 609 25.81 23.51 -9.02
C LEU A 609 26.11 24.42 -7.83
N ARG A 610 25.28 24.35 -6.79
CA ARG A 610 25.44 25.11 -5.54
C ARG A 610 25.69 24.19 -4.35
N ASN A 611 26.27 24.73 -3.29
CA ASN A 611 26.51 23.98 -2.04
C ASN A 611 25.21 23.48 -1.40
N SER A 612 24.12 24.25 -1.44
CA SER A 612 22.80 23.83 -0.97
C SER A 612 22.30 22.53 -1.62
N MET A 613 22.69 22.25 -2.87
CA MET A 613 22.31 21.04 -3.61
C MET A 613 23.11 19.79 -3.17
N LEU A 614 24.31 19.97 -2.60
CA LEU A 614 25.21 18.87 -2.22
C LEU A 614 24.74 18.19 -0.93
N LYS A 615 24.32 16.93 -1.02
CA LYS A 615 23.78 16.18 0.12
C LYS A 615 24.78 15.19 0.73
N PHE A 616 25.75 14.71 -0.03
CA PHE A 616 26.87 13.84 0.38
C PHE A 616 27.99 13.88 -0.68
N GLN A 617 29.21 13.45 -0.36
CA GLN A 617 30.31 13.42 -1.34
C GLN A 617 30.25 12.15 -2.19
N SER A 618 30.51 12.25 -3.49
CA SER A 618 30.50 11.14 -4.43
C SER A 618 31.30 11.48 -5.68
N GLU A 619 31.96 10.50 -6.29
CA GLU A 619 32.75 10.65 -7.52
C GLU A 619 31.93 10.37 -8.80
N HIS A 620 30.64 10.05 -8.67
CA HIS A 620 29.79 9.72 -9.81
C HIS A 620 29.46 10.95 -10.68
N THR A 621 29.91 10.94 -11.93
CA THR A 621 29.84 12.08 -12.87
C THR A 621 28.73 11.99 -13.92
N THR A 622 27.85 10.99 -13.85
CA THR A 622 26.73 10.90 -14.79
C THR A 622 25.57 11.78 -14.35
N LEU A 623 25.10 12.65 -15.25
CA LEU A 623 23.89 13.44 -15.04
C LEU A 623 22.66 12.57 -15.25
N GLU A 624 21.82 12.51 -14.22
CA GLU A 624 20.56 11.77 -14.23
C GLU A 624 19.39 12.73 -14.09
N VAL A 625 18.34 12.50 -14.88
CA VAL A 625 17.13 13.33 -14.87
C VAL A 625 15.99 12.55 -14.21
N CYS A 626 15.40 13.12 -13.15
CA CYS A 626 14.20 12.58 -12.49
C CYS A 626 12.93 13.02 -13.20
N SER A 627 12.87 14.31 -13.58
CA SER A 627 11.75 14.95 -14.25
C SER A 627 12.22 16.23 -14.94
N TRP A 628 11.37 16.86 -15.73
CA TRP A 628 11.65 18.10 -16.46
C TRP A 628 10.41 18.97 -16.56
N SER A 629 10.58 20.24 -16.90
CA SER A 629 9.47 21.17 -17.13
C SER A 629 8.66 20.75 -18.35
N LYS A 630 7.34 20.68 -18.17
CA LYS A 630 6.36 20.28 -19.18
C LYS A 630 4.95 20.64 -18.70
N TYR A 631 3.98 20.54 -19.60
CA TYR A 631 2.57 20.66 -19.24
C TYR A 631 2.18 19.68 -18.12
N HIS A 632 1.78 20.22 -16.97
CA HIS A 632 1.12 19.49 -15.90
C HIS A 632 -0.23 20.15 -15.56
N ALA A 633 -1.30 19.40 -15.81
CA ALA A 633 -2.66 19.83 -15.49
C ALA A 633 -2.82 20.11 -13.98
N CYS A 634 -3.49 21.21 -13.68
CA CYS A 634 -3.71 21.68 -12.32
C CYS A 634 -5.02 21.11 -11.75
N PHE A 635 -4.98 20.69 -10.48
CA PHE A 635 -6.16 20.22 -9.78
C PHE A 635 -6.17 20.78 -8.37
N LEU A 636 -7.33 21.27 -7.95
CA LEU A 636 -7.63 21.46 -6.54
C LEU A 636 -7.62 20.10 -5.82
N ASN A 637 -7.32 20.16 -4.53
CA ASN A 637 -7.43 19.03 -3.62
C ASN A 637 -8.05 19.51 -2.31
N ARG A 638 -8.38 18.59 -1.41
CA ARG A 638 -9.03 18.92 -0.12
C ARG A 638 -8.26 19.97 0.70
N GLN A 639 -6.92 19.95 0.70
CA GLN A 639 -6.11 20.90 1.47
C GLN A 639 -6.22 22.31 0.90
N ILE A 640 -5.99 22.46 -0.41
CA ILE A 640 -6.08 23.76 -1.08
C ILE A 640 -7.51 24.32 -0.98
N ILE A 641 -8.55 23.50 -1.16
CA ILE A 641 -9.95 23.93 -1.03
C ILE A 641 -10.23 24.50 0.36
N VAL A 642 -9.81 23.78 1.41
CA VAL A 642 -10.00 24.23 2.80
C VAL A 642 -9.31 25.57 3.05
N LEU A 643 -8.07 25.73 2.57
CA LEU A 643 -7.32 26.98 2.74
C LEU A 643 -7.93 28.13 1.94
N LEU A 644 -8.32 27.92 0.68
CA LEU A 644 -8.98 28.95 -0.14
C LEU A 644 -10.33 29.38 0.46
N SER A 645 -11.14 28.44 0.95
CA SER A 645 -12.39 28.74 1.66
C SER A 645 -12.13 29.55 2.93
N THR A 646 -11.09 29.19 3.70
CA THR A 646 -10.65 29.96 4.88
C THR A 646 -10.21 31.38 4.54
N LEU A 647 -9.62 31.58 3.35
CA LEU A 647 -9.20 32.89 2.84
C LEU A 647 -10.34 33.67 2.15
N GLY A 648 -11.60 33.21 2.27
CA GLY A 648 -12.79 33.94 1.83
C GLY A 648 -13.29 33.60 0.43
N ILE A 649 -12.70 32.62 -0.27
CA ILE A 649 -13.23 32.12 -1.54
C ILE A 649 -14.54 31.38 -1.28
N GLN A 650 -15.60 31.78 -1.98
CA GLN A 650 -16.93 31.19 -1.79
C GLN A 650 -16.98 29.74 -2.27
N ASP A 651 -17.59 28.87 -1.47
CA ASP A 651 -17.64 27.42 -1.75
C ASP A 651 -18.32 27.10 -3.10
N ASP A 652 -19.25 27.94 -3.55
CA ASP A 652 -19.92 27.82 -4.85
C ASP A 652 -18.94 27.83 -6.03
N VAL A 653 -17.78 28.48 -5.91
CA VAL A 653 -16.74 28.46 -6.94
C VAL A 653 -16.22 27.02 -7.14
N PHE A 654 -15.96 26.30 -6.06
CA PHE A 654 -15.50 24.91 -6.12
C PHE A 654 -16.59 23.98 -6.67
N ILE A 655 -17.85 24.21 -6.28
CA ILE A 655 -18.99 23.44 -6.78
C ILE A 655 -19.18 23.64 -8.28
N LYS A 656 -19.09 24.87 -8.79
CA LYS A 656 -19.14 25.16 -10.24
C LYS A 656 -18.05 24.41 -11.01
N LEU A 657 -16.80 24.45 -10.53
CA LEU A 657 -15.68 23.73 -11.16
C LEU A 657 -15.88 22.21 -11.13
N GLN A 658 -16.37 21.68 -10.01
CA GLN A 658 -16.70 20.26 -9.89
C GLN A 658 -17.80 19.85 -10.88
N GLN A 659 -18.89 20.62 -10.96
CA GLN A 659 -19.99 20.35 -11.89
C GLN A 659 -19.53 20.42 -13.35
N ALA A 660 -18.71 21.40 -13.71
CA ALA A 660 -18.12 21.50 -15.04
C ALA A 660 -17.28 20.25 -15.39
N MET A 661 -16.48 19.76 -14.43
CA MET A 661 -15.69 18.55 -14.60
C MET A 661 -16.57 17.30 -14.74
N VAL A 662 -17.66 17.17 -13.98
CA VAL A 662 -18.61 16.04 -14.12
C VAL A 662 -19.25 16.05 -15.51
N ARG A 663 -19.76 17.21 -15.97
CA ARG A 663 -20.34 17.35 -17.31
C ARG A 663 -19.34 17.00 -18.42
N SER A 664 -18.06 17.31 -18.22
CA SER A 664 -16.99 16.98 -19.18
C SER A 664 -16.80 15.45 -19.38
N PHE A 665 -17.19 14.65 -18.39
CA PHE A 665 -17.15 13.18 -18.48
C PHE A 665 -18.36 12.59 -19.23
N ASP A 666 -19.47 13.33 -19.30
CA ASP A 666 -20.70 12.87 -19.97
C ASP A 666 -20.72 13.25 -21.46
N ILE A 667 -20.21 14.42 -21.80
CA ILE A 667 -20.49 15.03 -23.11
C ILE A 667 -19.54 14.56 -24.23
N ASN A 668 -18.29 14.18 -23.93
CA ASN A 668 -17.31 13.90 -25.00
C ASN A 668 -16.02 13.24 -24.47
N LEU A 669 -16.13 12.18 -23.67
CA LEU A 669 -14.96 11.60 -23.00
C LEU A 669 -13.91 11.09 -23.99
N ALA A 670 -14.32 10.46 -25.11
CA ALA A 670 -13.40 10.01 -26.16
C ALA A 670 -12.57 11.16 -26.77
N ASN A 671 -13.19 12.31 -27.02
CA ASN A 671 -12.54 13.50 -27.56
C ASN A 671 -11.65 14.20 -26.51
N ASN A 672 -12.03 14.18 -25.23
CA ASN A 672 -11.24 14.75 -24.13
C ASN A 672 -10.05 13.86 -23.73
N ILE A 673 -10.12 12.54 -23.95
CA ILE A 673 -9.03 11.59 -23.70
C ILE A 673 -7.81 11.88 -24.60
N ARG A 674 -7.99 12.55 -25.75
CA ARG A 674 -6.88 12.99 -26.62
C ARG A 674 -5.82 13.86 -25.89
N ARG A 675 -6.13 14.43 -24.72
CA ARG A 675 -5.30 15.44 -24.03
C ARG A 675 -4.48 14.95 -22.81
N SER A 676 -4.37 13.64 -22.59
CA SER A 676 -3.68 13.09 -21.40
C SER A 676 -2.60 12.06 -21.75
N SER A 677 -1.64 11.83 -20.84
CA SER A 677 -0.38 11.11 -21.09
C SER A 677 -0.22 9.77 -20.34
N ALA A 678 -1.31 9.19 -19.83
CA ALA A 678 -1.24 7.87 -19.18
C ALA A 678 -1.22 6.74 -20.22
N GLU A 679 -0.59 5.61 -19.93
CA GLU A 679 -0.44 4.47 -20.85
C GLU A 679 -1.78 3.93 -21.37
N THR A 680 -2.80 3.81 -20.50
CA THR A 680 -4.17 3.44 -20.90
C THR A 680 -4.79 4.45 -21.87
N ILE A 681 -4.39 5.72 -21.77
CA ILE A 681 -4.87 6.79 -22.64
C ILE A 681 -4.19 6.73 -24.01
N ASN A 682 -2.93 6.28 -24.07
CA ASN A 682 -2.27 6.01 -25.35
C ASN A 682 -2.93 4.86 -26.11
N ALA A 683 -3.32 3.78 -25.42
CA ALA A 683 -4.06 2.68 -26.06
C ALA A 683 -5.42 3.16 -26.63
N ILE A 684 -6.20 3.92 -25.85
CA ILE A 684 -7.46 4.52 -26.31
C ILE A 684 -7.22 5.45 -27.52
N LYS A 685 -6.19 6.30 -27.48
CA LYS A 685 -5.81 7.19 -28.57
C LYS A 685 -5.48 6.42 -29.85
N MET A 686 -4.60 5.43 -29.75
CA MET A 686 -4.20 4.62 -30.90
C MET A 686 -5.40 3.93 -31.56
N MET A 687 -6.35 3.43 -30.77
CA MET A 687 -7.59 2.86 -31.30
C MET A 687 -8.45 3.91 -32.00
N LEU A 688 -8.66 5.08 -31.39
CA LEU A 688 -9.43 6.16 -32.02
C LEU A 688 -8.77 6.66 -33.33
N GLU A 689 -7.44 6.78 -33.36
CA GLU A 689 -6.66 7.18 -34.54
C GLU A 689 -6.67 6.12 -35.64
N ALA A 690 -6.74 4.84 -35.28
CA ALA A 690 -6.94 3.73 -36.20
C ALA A 690 -8.40 3.62 -36.73
N GLY A 691 -9.30 4.52 -36.29
CA GLY A 691 -10.68 4.61 -36.77
C GLY A 691 -11.69 3.79 -35.98
N PHE A 692 -11.31 3.17 -34.85
CA PHE A 692 -12.27 2.50 -33.97
C PHE A 692 -13.22 3.51 -33.32
N GLN A 693 -14.50 3.16 -33.23
CA GLN A 693 -15.54 3.98 -32.61
C GLN A 693 -15.97 3.39 -31.27
N THR A 694 -16.30 4.24 -30.30
CA THR A 694 -16.71 3.82 -28.95
C THR A 694 -18.02 3.01 -28.94
N GLU A 695 -18.89 3.27 -29.90
CA GLU A 695 -20.21 2.66 -30.04
C GLU A 695 -20.14 1.25 -30.65
N SER A 696 -19.10 0.97 -31.43
CA SER A 696 -18.94 -0.29 -32.15
C SER A 696 -17.88 -1.22 -31.57
N GLU A 697 -16.92 -0.70 -30.80
CA GLU A 697 -15.83 -1.48 -30.21
C GLU A 697 -15.97 -1.61 -28.67
N PRO A 698 -16.46 -2.75 -28.15
CA PRO A 698 -16.72 -2.93 -26.72
C PRO A 698 -15.49 -2.77 -25.82
N PHE A 699 -14.29 -3.12 -26.30
CA PHE A 699 -13.07 -2.93 -25.52
C PHE A 699 -12.78 -1.44 -25.32
N LEU A 700 -12.90 -0.65 -26.40
CA LEU A 700 -12.74 0.80 -26.38
C LEU A 700 -13.80 1.48 -25.49
N GLU A 701 -15.07 1.08 -25.64
CA GLU A 701 -16.18 1.52 -24.79
C GLU A 701 -15.86 1.34 -23.31
N LYS A 702 -15.41 0.14 -22.92
CA LYS A 702 -15.09 -0.17 -21.52
C LYS A 702 -13.84 0.55 -21.03
N MET A 703 -12.81 0.74 -21.86
CA MET A 703 -11.65 1.55 -21.48
C MET A 703 -12.04 3.02 -21.19
N VAL A 704 -12.88 3.61 -22.04
CA VAL A 704 -13.42 4.97 -21.86
C VAL A 704 -14.28 5.03 -20.59
N TYR A 705 -15.14 4.04 -20.36
CA TYR A 705 -15.95 3.94 -19.15
C TYR A 705 -15.10 3.81 -17.87
N CYS A 706 -14.07 2.97 -17.87
CA CYS A 706 -13.12 2.86 -16.75
C CYS A 706 -12.41 4.19 -16.48
N ARG A 707 -12.07 4.96 -17.53
CA ARG A 707 -11.47 6.29 -17.37
C ARG A 707 -12.43 7.28 -16.71
N LYS A 708 -13.71 7.25 -17.09
CA LYS A 708 -14.79 8.01 -16.45
C LYS A 708 -14.87 7.68 -14.97
N LEU A 709 -14.99 6.39 -14.65
CA LEU A 709 -15.06 5.91 -13.28
C LEU A 709 -13.84 6.34 -12.47
N SER A 710 -12.63 6.23 -13.01
CA SER A 710 -11.41 6.70 -12.35
C SER A 710 -11.43 8.21 -12.07
N GLY A 711 -11.93 9.02 -13.01
CA GLY A 711 -12.12 10.46 -12.82
C GLY A 711 -13.12 10.79 -11.71
N LEU A 712 -14.29 10.15 -11.74
CA LEU A 712 -15.34 10.29 -10.72
C LEU A 712 -14.88 9.79 -9.34
N GLN A 713 -14.14 8.69 -9.27
CA GLN A 713 -13.52 8.21 -8.04
C GLN A 713 -12.49 9.21 -7.51
N GLY A 714 -11.71 9.86 -8.38
CA GLY A 714 -10.80 10.94 -8.00
C GLY A 714 -11.52 12.14 -7.38
N LEU A 715 -12.67 12.53 -7.94
CA LEU A 715 -13.54 13.55 -7.36
C LEU A 715 -14.08 13.11 -5.99
N LYS A 716 -14.74 11.95 -5.92
CA LYS A 716 -15.34 11.41 -4.68
C LYS A 716 -14.32 11.25 -3.55
N ASN A 717 -13.19 10.61 -3.85
CA ASN A 717 -12.25 10.16 -2.82
C ASN A 717 -11.19 11.21 -2.48
N LYS A 718 -10.90 12.17 -3.37
CA LYS A 718 -9.78 13.11 -3.20
C LYS A 718 -10.14 14.58 -3.47
N ALA A 719 -11.38 14.88 -3.86
CA ALA A 719 -11.80 16.20 -4.33
C ALA A 719 -10.86 16.75 -5.42
N ARG A 720 -10.41 15.88 -6.32
CA ARG A 720 -9.46 16.22 -7.39
C ARG A 720 -10.18 16.98 -8.52
N ILE A 721 -10.44 18.27 -8.31
CA ILE A 721 -11.21 19.12 -9.23
C ILE A 721 -10.25 19.82 -10.20
N TYR A 722 -10.48 19.69 -11.51
CA TYR A 722 -9.63 20.29 -12.53
C TYR A 722 -9.76 21.82 -12.56
N VAL A 723 -8.63 22.52 -12.72
CA VAL A 723 -8.57 23.98 -12.88
C VAL A 723 -8.01 24.30 -14.27
N PRO A 724 -8.84 24.79 -15.22
CA PRO A 724 -8.37 25.12 -16.58
C PRO A 724 -7.29 26.20 -16.60
N ASP A 725 -7.52 27.28 -15.85
CA ASP A 725 -6.65 28.45 -15.72
C ASP A 725 -5.64 28.25 -14.58
N GLY A 726 -4.93 27.13 -14.67
CA GLY A 726 -3.87 26.81 -13.73
C GLY A 726 -2.96 25.71 -14.23
N ARG A 727 -1.76 25.66 -13.67
CA ARG A 727 -0.74 24.63 -13.94
C ARG A 727 -0.07 24.18 -12.65
N LEU A 728 0.44 22.95 -12.66
CA LEU A 728 1.48 22.54 -11.73
C LEU A 728 2.84 22.88 -12.36
N LEU A 729 3.61 23.76 -11.75
CA LEU A 729 4.85 24.27 -12.34
C LEU A 729 6.05 23.95 -11.47
N MET A 730 7.19 23.63 -12.09
CA MET A 730 8.46 23.47 -11.38
C MET A 730 8.95 24.85 -10.93
N GLY A 731 9.33 24.96 -9.66
CA GLY A 731 9.93 26.19 -9.13
C GLY A 731 11.31 26.44 -9.74
N CYS A 732 11.54 27.68 -10.17
CA CYS A 732 12.78 28.18 -10.75
C CYS A 732 13.17 29.51 -10.10
N LEU A 733 14.39 29.97 -10.33
CA LEU A 733 14.93 31.21 -9.78
C LEU A 733 15.29 32.18 -10.90
N ASP A 734 15.00 33.46 -10.71
CA ASP A 734 15.50 34.54 -11.54
C ASP A 734 16.97 34.83 -11.24
N GLU A 735 17.87 34.25 -12.04
CA GLU A 735 19.32 34.43 -11.94
C GLU A 735 19.79 35.82 -12.40
N LEU A 736 18.92 36.61 -13.03
CA LEU A 736 19.23 37.96 -13.52
C LEU A 736 18.87 39.06 -12.51
N ASN A 737 18.19 38.73 -11.42
CA ASN A 737 17.77 39.68 -10.38
C ASN A 737 16.85 40.80 -10.88
N ILE A 738 15.99 40.50 -11.85
CA ILE A 738 15.07 41.46 -12.47
C ILE A 738 13.79 41.57 -11.63
N LEU A 739 13.18 40.43 -11.29
CA LEU A 739 11.92 40.38 -10.56
C LEU A 739 12.04 41.02 -9.17
N GLU A 740 11.07 41.86 -8.83
CA GLU A 740 10.92 42.45 -7.50
C GLU A 740 10.26 41.48 -6.51
N ALA A 741 10.42 41.75 -5.21
CA ALA A 741 9.72 40.99 -4.18
C ALA A 741 8.19 41.09 -4.40
N GLY A 742 7.50 39.95 -4.38
CA GLY A 742 6.07 39.84 -4.68
C GLY A 742 5.74 39.58 -6.16
N GLN A 743 6.74 39.60 -7.06
CA GLN A 743 6.56 39.28 -8.48
C GLN A 743 6.93 37.83 -8.79
N CYS A 744 6.47 37.33 -9.94
CA CYS A 744 6.94 36.08 -10.55
C CYS A 744 6.89 36.18 -12.08
N PHE A 745 7.59 35.29 -12.77
CA PHE A 745 7.44 35.12 -14.22
C PHE A 745 6.90 33.71 -14.52
N ILE A 746 5.88 33.65 -15.39
CA ILE A 746 5.23 32.40 -15.78
C ILE A 746 4.92 32.45 -17.28
N LYS A 747 5.43 31.46 -18.01
CA LYS A 747 5.09 31.22 -19.41
C LYS A 747 4.76 29.76 -19.60
N VAL A 748 3.54 29.47 -20.04
CA VAL A 748 2.98 28.12 -20.05
C VAL A 748 2.67 27.66 -21.47
N SER A 749 2.82 26.36 -21.71
CA SER A 749 2.33 25.74 -22.94
C SER A 749 0.80 25.76 -22.98
N SER A 750 0.28 26.09 -24.17
CA SER A 750 -1.16 26.13 -24.41
C SER A 750 -1.77 24.73 -24.26
N ALA A 751 -2.93 24.63 -23.61
CA ALA A 751 -3.62 23.36 -23.38
C ALA A 751 -4.07 22.68 -24.69
N ALA A 752 -4.13 23.42 -25.79
CA ALA A 752 -4.41 22.90 -27.12
C ALA A 752 -3.20 22.19 -27.77
N SER A 753 -1.99 22.39 -27.26
CA SER A 753 -0.73 22.05 -27.94
C SER A 753 -0.02 20.78 -27.43
N TYR A 754 -0.62 19.95 -26.56
CA TYR A 754 0.03 18.69 -26.11
C TYR A 754 -0.97 17.57 -25.72
N PRO A 755 -0.81 16.28 -26.13
CA PRO A 755 0.03 15.71 -27.19
C PRO A 755 -0.79 15.00 -28.28
N GLN A 756 -0.70 15.49 -29.52
CA GLN A 756 -0.58 14.61 -30.69
C GLN A 756 0.89 14.14 -30.73
N VAL A 757 1.12 12.84 -30.88
CA VAL A 757 2.45 12.22 -30.78
C VAL A 757 3.41 12.61 -31.92
N TYR A 758 2.99 13.47 -32.86
CA TYR A 758 3.74 13.75 -34.08
C TYR A 758 4.05 15.23 -34.37
N ASP A 759 3.62 16.20 -33.54
CA ASP A 759 3.87 17.63 -33.78
C ASP A 759 4.65 18.32 -32.64
N LEU A 760 5.86 17.82 -32.35
CA LEU A 760 6.80 18.41 -31.38
C LEU A 760 7.37 19.79 -31.81
N TYR A 761 6.96 20.30 -32.97
CA TYR A 761 7.52 21.49 -33.61
C TYR A 761 6.71 22.76 -33.37
N ASN A 762 5.41 22.67 -33.03
CA ASN A 762 4.51 23.83 -32.90
C ASN A 762 3.83 23.91 -31.52
N ILE A 763 4.63 24.06 -30.45
CA ILE A 763 4.08 24.33 -29.11
C ILE A 763 3.87 25.84 -28.98
N ASN A 764 2.61 26.25 -28.83
CA ASN A 764 2.29 27.64 -28.51
C ASN A 764 2.48 27.88 -27.01
N PHE A 765 3.16 28.98 -26.66
CA PHE A 765 3.37 29.40 -25.29
C PHE A 765 2.71 30.75 -25.03
N GLU A 766 2.11 30.88 -23.85
CA GLU A 766 1.39 32.07 -23.41
C GLU A 766 2.02 32.59 -22.12
N VAL A 767 2.29 33.89 -22.06
CA VAL A 767 2.79 34.57 -20.86
C VAL A 767 1.60 34.90 -19.97
N VAL A 768 1.64 34.46 -18.72
CA VAL A 768 0.62 34.77 -17.72
C VAL A 768 0.96 36.11 -17.08
N GLN A 769 -0.03 37.00 -16.96
CA GLN A 769 0.12 38.32 -16.36
C GLN A 769 -0.98 38.59 -15.33
N GLY A 770 -0.67 39.42 -14.34
CA GLY A 770 -1.59 39.79 -13.27
C GLY A 770 -1.47 38.91 -12.03
N LYS A 771 -2.45 38.97 -11.14
CA LYS A 771 -2.40 38.23 -9.88
C LYS A 771 -2.48 36.73 -10.12
N VAL A 772 -1.69 35.97 -9.37
CA VAL A 772 -1.71 34.50 -9.35
C VAL A 772 -1.71 34.01 -7.92
N ALA A 773 -2.47 32.95 -7.65
CA ALA A 773 -2.40 32.22 -6.38
C ALA A 773 -1.48 31.01 -6.55
N ILE A 774 -0.53 30.86 -5.64
CA ILE A 774 0.42 29.75 -5.60
C ILE A 774 0.33 28.99 -4.28
N ALA A 775 0.55 27.68 -4.33
CA ALA A 775 0.65 26.82 -3.15
C ALA A 775 1.55 25.61 -3.42
N LYS A 776 2.24 25.12 -2.39
CA LYS A 776 2.98 23.85 -2.44
C LYS A 776 2.29 22.83 -1.54
N ASN A 777 1.99 21.65 -2.09
CA ASN A 777 1.42 20.56 -1.31
C ASN A 777 2.51 19.71 -0.62
N PRO A 778 2.27 19.23 0.61
CA PRO A 778 1.11 19.51 1.45
C PRO A 778 1.13 20.95 2.00
N CYS A 779 -0.04 21.55 2.14
CA CYS A 779 -0.24 22.89 2.73
C CYS A 779 -1.26 22.82 3.86
N HIS A 780 -1.02 23.57 4.94
CA HIS A 780 -1.76 23.44 6.20
C HIS A 780 -2.08 24.76 6.88
N HIS A 781 -1.28 25.81 6.62
CA HIS A 781 -1.48 27.14 7.17
C HIS A 781 -2.11 28.07 6.11
N PRO A 782 -3.04 28.98 6.46
CA PRO A 782 -3.62 29.92 5.49
C PRO A 782 -2.57 30.74 4.72
N GLY A 783 -1.46 31.08 5.38
CA GLY A 783 -0.32 31.77 4.76
C GLY A 783 0.52 30.92 3.79
N ASP A 784 0.27 29.62 3.65
CA ASP A 784 0.93 28.77 2.64
C ASP A 784 0.41 29.03 1.22
N ILE A 785 -0.78 29.63 1.10
CA ILE A 785 -1.27 30.17 -0.17
C ILE A 785 -0.74 31.58 -0.30
N ARG A 786 0.07 31.81 -1.34
CA ARG A 786 0.65 33.13 -1.63
C ARG A 786 0.00 33.71 -2.86
N VAL A 787 -0.24 35.01 -2.83
CA VAL A 787 -0.67 35.77 -4.00
C VAL A 787 0.52 36.57 -4.51
N LEU A 788 0.95 36.30 -5.74
CA LEU A 788 2.05 36.99 -6.40
C LEU A 788 1.53 37.73 -7.64
N ASN A 789 2.31 38.66 -8.17
CA ASN A 789 2.02 39.33 -9.44
C ASN A 789 2.89 38.76 -10.55
N ALA A 790 2.28 38.06 -11.50
CA ALA A 790 2.92 37.59 -12.72
C ALA A 790 3.17 38.77 -13.67
N VAL A 791 4.42 38.94 -14.09
CA VAL A 791 4.86 40.04 -14.96
C VAL A 791 5.53 39.50 -16.22
N ASP A 792 5.36 40.19 -17.34
CA ASP A 792 6.05 39.88 -18.59
C ASP A 792 7.47 40.46 -18.58
N VAL A 793 8.47 39.59 -18.65
CA VAL A 793 9.89 39.94 -18.62
C VAL A 793 10.59 39.28 -19.80
N LYS A 794 11.03 40.10 -20.76
CA LYS A 794 11.60 39.64 -22.03
C LYS A 794 12.83 38.76 -21.84
N GLU A 795 13.66 39.08 -20.86
CA GLU A 795 14.89 38.37 -20.52
C GLU A 795 14.61 36.96 -19.99
N LEU A 796 13.42 36.72 -19.40
CA LEU A 796 13.01 35.43 -18.83
C LEU A 796 12.16 34.58 -19.81
N CYS A 797 11.81 35.11 -20.99
CA CYS A 797 10.95 34.44 -21.98
C CYS A 797 11.45 33.10 -22.54
N HIS A 798 12.71 32.75 -22.27
CA HIS A 798 13.28 31.44 -22.60
C HIS A 798 12.88 30.34 -21.59
N LEU A 799 12.34 30.71 -20.43
CA LEU A 799 11.88 29.80 -19.39
C LEU A 799 10.39 29.46 -19.60
N ASN A 800 10.13 28.24 -20.05
CA ASN A 800 8.80 27.73 -20.35
C ASN A 800 8.39 26.62 -19.38
N ASP A 801 7.09 26.57 -19.06
CA ASP A 801 6.47 25.60 -18.13
C ASP A 801 7.13 25.58 -16.74
N CYS A 802 7.56 26.75 -16.26
CA CYS A 802 8.19 26.96 -14.96
C CYS A 802 7.55 28.13 -14.22
N LEU A 803 7.63 28.12 -12.89
CA LEU A 803 7.31 29.26 -12.03
C LEU A 803 8.64 29.88 -11.59
N VAL A 804 8.96 31.09 -12.08
CA VAL A 804 10.23 31.76 -11.79
C VAL A 804 10.04 32.73 -10.62
N PHE A 805 10.76 32.49 -9.53
CA PHE A 805 10.74 33.30 -8.32
C PHE A 805 11.83 34.37 -8.31
N PRO A 806 11.59 35.52 -7.66
CA PRO A 806 12.60 36.55 -7.45
C PRO A 806 13.62 36.09 -6.42
N GLN A 807 14.85 36.60 -6.56
CA GLN A 807 15.87 36.51 -5.52
C GLN A 807 15.85 37.69 -4.54
N LYS A 808 14.93 38.65 -4.72
CA LYS A 808 14.71 39.81 -3.86
C LYS A 808 13.63 39.55 -2.82
N GLY A 809 13.77 40.16 -1.65
CA GLY A 809 12.80 40.09 -0.57
C GLY A 809 13.42 39.74 0.79
N LYS A 810 12.58 39.67 1.82
CA LYS A 810 13.01 39.30 3.18
C LYS A 810 13.10 37.79 3.38
N ARG A 811 12.29 37.03 2.64
CA ARG A 811 12.12 35.58 2.68
C ARG A 811 11.80 35.07 1.26
N PRO A 812 12.32 33.91 0.81
CA PRO A 812 12.01 33.36 -0.50
C PRO A 812 10.53 32.95 -0.60
N HIS A 813 9.84 33.29 -1.69
CA HIS A 813 8.43 32.90 -1.88
C HIS A 813 8.21 31.38 -1.94
N ALA A 814 9.23 30.61 -2.35
CA ALA A 814 9.25 29.16 -2.23
C ALA A 814 9.12 28.72 -0.75
N ASP A 815 9.96 29.27 0.13
CA ASP A 815 9.95 28.94 1.56
C ASP A 815 8.69 29.47 2.27
N GLU A 816 8.11 30.58 1.79
CA GLU A 816 6.80 31.05 2.26
C GLU A 816 5.66 30.06 1.96
N ALA A 817 5.77 29.26 0.90
CA ALA A 817 4.81 28.23 0.54
C ALA A 817 5.19 26.88 1.17
N SER A 818 4.72 26.64 2.40
CA SER A 818 4.92 25.36 3.12
C SER A 818 6.40 25.00 3.39
N GLY A 819 7.30 25.98 3.50
CA GLY A 819 8.74 25.72 3.73
C GLY A 819 9.41 25.00 2.57
N SER A 820 8.96 25.25 1.34
CA SER A 820 9.46 24.60 0.12
C SER A 820 10.82 25.17 -0.30
N ASP A 821 11.54 24.37 -1.09
CA ASP A 821 12.78 24.77 -1.75
C ASP A 821 12.62 24.65 -3.29
N LEU A 822 13.73 24.76 -4.01
CA LEU A 822 13.77 24.63 -5.47
C LEU A 822 14.43 23.32 -5.91
N ASP A 823 14.30 22.24 -5.12
CA ASP A 823 14.93 20.94 -5.41
C ASP A 823 14.11 19.97 -6.30
N GLY A 824 12.98 20.50 -6.80
CA GLY A 824 12.08 19.85 -7.75
C GLY A 824 10.62 19.79 -7.29
N ASP A 825 10.25 20.62 -6.30
CA ASP A 825 8.86 20.81 -5.90
C ASP A 825 8.02 21.38 -7.06
N LEU A 826 6.79 20.88 -7.17
CA LEU A 826 5.79 21.40 -8.09
C LEU A 826 4.79 22.26 -7.33
N TYR A 827 4.56 23.46 -7.84
CA TYR A 827 3.68 24.46 -7.27
C TYR A 827 2.34 24.44 -7.98
N PHE A 828 1.25 24.35 -7.23
CA PHE A 828 -0.07 24.71 -7.73
C PHE A 828 -0.04 26.19 -8.04
N VAL A 829 -0.35 26.56 -9.28
CA VAL A 829 -0.43 27.95 -9.73
C VAL A 829 -1.75 28.13 -10.48
N THR A 830 -2.53 29.14 -10.11
CA THR A 830 -3.74 29.51 -10.83
C THR A 830 -3.82 31.01 -11.03
N TRP A 831 -4.29 31.40 -12.21
CA TRP A 831 -4.65 32.76 -12.59
C TRP A 831 -6.17 32.88 -12.79
N ASN A 832 -6.94 31.93 -12.26
CA ASN A 832 -8.40 32.04 -12.21
C ASN A 832 -8.79 33.06 -11.14
N GLU A 833 -9.41 34.17 -11.55
CA GLU A 833 -9.78 35.27 -10.66
C GLU A 833 -10.72 34.84 -9.51
N GLU A 834 -11.60 33.86 -9.73
CA GLU A 834 -12.50 33.33 -8.69
C GLU A 834 -11.75 32.48 -7.63
N LEU A 835 -10.50 32.09 -7.89
CA LEU A 835 -9.65 31.30 -6.97
C LEU A 835 -8.52 32.10 -6.33
N ILE A 836 -8.45 33.42 -6.56
CA ILE A 836 -7.41 34.29 -6.00
C ILE A 836 -7.98 35.02 -4.77
N PRO A 837 -7.48 34.74 -3.55
CA PRO A 837 -7.92 35.43 -2.36
C PRO A 837 -7.64 36.95 -2.39
N SER A 838 -8.54 37.73 -1.82
CA SER A 838 -8.36 39.18 -1.64
C SER A 838 -7.41 39.51 -0.49
N GLU A 839 -7.38 38.66 0.53
CA GLU A 839 -6.53 38.79 1.72
C GLU A 839 -5.58 37.59 1.84
N THR A 840 -4.40 37.83 2.41
CA THR A 840 -3.41 36.78 2.67
C THR A 840 -2.94 36.86 4.11
N PHE A 841 -2.51 35.72 4.66
CA PHE A 841 -1.92 35.65 5.99
C PHE A 841 -0.40 35.64 5.90
N GLU A 842 0.25 36.05 6.99
CA GLU A 842 1.69 35.89 7.12
C GLU A 842 2.10 34.40 7.03
N PRO A 843 3.13 34.06 6.24
CA PRO A 843 3.59 32.69 6.09
C PRO A 843 4.08 32.10 7.41
N MET A 844 3.73 30.84 7.67
CA MET A 844 4.24 30.14 8.84
C MET A 844 5.76 29.98 8.75
N ILE A 845 6.47 30.07 9.88
CA ILE A 845 7.90 29.81 9.96
C ILE A 845 8.10 28.31 10.16
N TYR A 846 8.50 27.62 9.09
CA TYR A 846 8.82 26.19 9.12
C TYR A 846 10.25 25.97 9.60
N SER A 847 10.56 26.38 10.82
CA SER A 847 11.88 26.10 11.41
C SER A 847 12.02 24.60 11.64
N SER A 848 13.07 23.99 11.09
CA SER A 848 13.53 22.70 11.60
C SER A 848 13.91 22.88 13.07
N THR A 849 13.38 22.04 13.96
CA THR A 849 13.97 21.88 15.29
C THR A 849 15.42 21.47 15.06
N LYS A 850 16.36 22.41 15.21
CA LYS A 850 17.77 22.07 15.38
C LYS A 850 17.80 21.24 16.67
N ASN A 851 17.96 19.94 16.52
CA ASN A 851 18.30 19.09 17.66
C ASN A 851 19.68 19.56 18.11
N ASP A 852 19.73 20.17 19.29
CA ASP A 852 20.96 20.28 20.09
C ASP A 852 21.54 18.88 20.35
#